data_AF-A0A496YXX4-F1
#
_entry.id   AF-A0A496YXX4-F1
#
_cell.length_a   1.000
_cell.length_b   1.000
_cell.length_c   1.000
_cell.angle_alpha   90.00
_cell.angle_beta   90.00
_cell.angle_gamma   90.00
#
_symmetry.space_group_name_H-M   'P 1'
#
loop_
_entity.id
_entity.type
_entity.pdbx_description
1 polymer ?
#
loop_
_entity_poly.entity_id
_entity_poly.type
_entity_poly.pdbx_seq_one_letter_code
_entity_poly.pdbx_strand_id
1 'polypeptide(L)'
;TVSQAHRQAESALKSLESQGFFASIPEQDAPLIVFGGPDGVLIPYERFRRTTLKDSILRNPLIKLLRQGQRVVVISNLRYYDYIVKGQDGAASVEMGIESRLMEYIPRKLRQYLTVYTSAGTFKVEFDSEGRALTDNDFNNQNYIPRQDVDRIIPLLEQAIEEYWQDYTGNPSFWRNKYPNFNFRKPEVILHQDRQNRVFGISVLYLPSERLESYHLEPGEESARSNFLNRVTTLVEQSHALFWSEYTIREAGATSIDIRKRHTGKDHALRHHLLSEDIRPQDVVLFANLAHYSEDQPFANVKGVSRFVNEADASSVRHFKQIGRGLSGIYHILEGLARGEPLSNLLKADNPPLAAALSYLKAQKQQEFYNSLTEKEKIELLYSIYQDFSLTYVDYPCWTELFIEAMDINRDTPLGRALVQVIEQYAQAQVVDEYFRAIDNIFSANPRLDFFSFYSAVDLRVARNLSFFNQIYIDRLNKSGQGLLRDVYAVSQQTGLTISRVLAGYFQDSFYLRYKKSLIREKPSRAPPRIVYLGGGGKATTTLLQTFIAKGLDKLACIISSSDDGGSSWKIMETFFNKLGIYFIPPGDAAGLAIFLSNDNFKIFTLFWAESEKGIPGYITSKGRIRAAKLSPVWERRIEEVLGVLEDPGKLQEIQAVLPDKAEVEKSKDAIVFFSSLLSLGELLDRELIEKGILNLEKDKQSSANLMLIGAAYDLGVIGQEKGINPAELSNIEKLLSLSNDTQFVPVSWNYERCSLVARYENGEVVRSQTLITDKGHTEFIESESFHHRVGTDTTEKDFILIPLGDANYPRPLPQALKPLNEGEIILMGNGSLWTSLIPVLLYPEVAEAVLASKAAGIPVVYIAKIKADLETSRNVRVVDEKGNPVAAAEEIAEGRQYYLKIEERDQRSLGSQLEIIRQHISRVLGKEVSLNEIFSHIIVPQLSESTVAELHNVPLSITEAKELVEALAQGKAQVSKYVKGVQPLFINDERARIEAQGIKVVDVPEQHITGIDEKSPNYENEYLAEIVEGILSKPKEQGTSEEEDSAPAYRKELTPKQKEAHRRLSESNRPESIGAVSISQLPSYPAALATIKALGSITIEGYGRLE
;
A
#
# COMPACT_ATOMS: atom_id res chain seq x y z
N THR A 1 -7.07 -21.80 -50.68
CA THR A 1 -7.84 -21.05 -49.67
C THR A 1 -8.30 -21.98 -48.56
N VAL A 2 -7.91 -21.70 -47.31
CA VAL A 2 -8.11 -22.47 -46.05
C VAL A 2 -7.67 -23.95 -46.07
N SER A 3 -8.21 -24.80 -46.95
CA SER A 3 -7.86 -26.24 -47.04
C SER A 3 -6.40 -26.52 -47.41
N GLN A 4 -5.77 -25.61 -48.16
CA GLN A 4 -4.37 -25.75 -48.59
C GLN A 4 -3.39 -25.26 -47.50
N ALA A 5 -3.77 -24.22 -46.74
CA ALA A 5 -3.05 -23.78 -45.55
C ALA A 5 -3.19 -24.81 -44.42
N HIS A 6 -4.36 -25.45 -44.29
CA HIS A 6 -4.58 -26.53 -43.32
C HIS A 6 -3.73 -27.77 -43.64
N ARG A 7 -3.66 -28.17 -44.93
CA ARG A 7 -2.78 -29.29 -45.35
C ARG A 7 -1.29 -28.97 -45.23
N GLN A 8 -0.89 -27.72 -45.46
CA GLN A 8 0.50 -27.29 -45.21
C GLN A 8 0.82 -27.25 -43.71
N ALA A 9 -0.13 -26.82 -42.87
CA ALA A 9 -0.01 -26.86 -41.42
C ALA A 9 0.04 -28.30 -40.89
N GLU A 10 -0.81 -29.22 -41.38
CA GLU A 10 -0.76 -30.64 -41.04
C GLU A 10 0.54 -31.31 -41.51
N SER A 11 1.04 -30.97 -42.69
CA SER A 11 2.31 -31.47 -43.20
C SER A 11 3.49 -30.94 -42.39
N ALA A 12 3.44 -29.68 -41.94
CA ALA A 12 4.44 -29.09 -41.06
C ALA A 12 4.37 -29.70 -39.65
N LEU A 13 3.17 -29.95 -39.11
CA LEU A 13 2.94 -30.66 -37.85
C LEU A 13 3.48 -32.08 -37.90
N LYS A 14 3.19 -32.84 -38.96
CA LYS A 14 3.73 -34.19 -39.15
C LYS A 14 5.24 -34.20 -39.35
N SER A 15 5.79 -33.18 -40.01
CA SER A 15 7.24 -32.98 -40.13
C SER A 15 7.88 -32.72 -38.76
N LEU A 16 7.25 -31.89 -37.92
CA LEU A 16 7.70 -31.62 -36.55
C LEU A 16 7.58 -32.87 -35.66
N GLU A 17 6.49 -33.63 -35.76
CA GLU A 17 6.33 -34.93 -35.09
C GLU A 17 7.44 -35.91 -35.48
N SER A 18 7.76 -36.02 -36.78
CA SER A 18 8.83 -36.91 -37.27
C SER A 18 10.25 -36.50 -36.87
N GLN A 19 10.46 -35.22 -36.51
CA GLN A 19 11.74 -34.69 -36.00
C GLN A 19 11.83 -34.75 -34.46
N GLY A 20 10.85 -35.36 -33.78
CA GLY A 20 10.83 -35.48 -32.32
C GLY A 20 10.47 -34.19 -31.58
N PHE A 21 9.87 -33.19 -32.25
CA PHE A 21 9.39 -31.97 -31.59
C PHE A 21 8.16 -32.23 -30.71
N PHE A 22 7.39 -33.27 -31.03
CA PHE A 22 6.37 -33.83 -30.17
C PHE A 22 6.86 -35.19 -29.71
N ALA A 23 7.40 -35.28 -28.50
CA ALA A 23 7.38 -36.56 -27.81
C ALA A 23 5.89 -36.95 -27.70
N SER A 24 5.48 -38.00 -28.41
CA SER A 24 4.22 -38.68 -28.14
C SER A 24 4.24 -39.01 -26.65
N ILE A 25 3.31 -38.42 -25.88
CA ILE A 25 3.20 -38.72 -24.44
C ILE A 25 2.96 -40.22 -24.36
N PRO A 26 3.87 -41.01 -23.77
CA PRO A 26 3.67 -42.44 -23.67
C PRO A 26 2.37 -42.72 -22.92
N GLU A 27 1.51 -43.59 -23.44
CA GLU A 27 0.50 -44.28 -22.64
C GLU A 27 1.27 -45.23 -21.69
N GLN A 28 1.63 -44.76 -20.50
CA GLN A 28 2.37 -45.57 -19.53
C GLN A 28 1.83 -45.40 -18.11
N ASP A 29 1.92 -46.50 -17.37
CA ASP A 29 1.30 -46.71 -16.05
C ASP A 29 2.03 -46.02 -14.88
N ALA A 30 3.29 -45.57 -15.01
CA ALA A 30 4.02 -44.84 -13.95
C ALA A 30 5.29 -44.08 -14.43
N PRO A 31 5.24 -42.77 -14.73
CA PRO A 31 6.42 -41.98 -15.11
C PRO A 31 7.30 -41.60 -13.91
N LEU A 32 8.60 -41.29 -14.12
CA LEU A 32 9.41 -40.62 -13.11
C LEU A 32 8.94 -39.17 -12.95
N ILE A 33 8.60 -38.76 -11.73
CA ILE A 33 8.17 -37.39 -11.44
C ILE A 33 9.35 -36.55 -10.96
N VAL A 34 9.61 -35.42 -11.62
CA VAL A 34 10.70 -34.49 -11.32
C VAL A 34 10.13 -33.12 -10.99
N PHE A 35 10.62 -32.54 -9.91
CA PHE A 35 10.18 -31.27 -9.35
C PHE A 35 11.33 -30.26 -9.39
N GLY A 36 11.20 -29.22 -10.22
CA GLY A 36 12.12 -28.09 -10.37
C GLY A 36 11.82 -26.94 -9.41
N GLY A 37 12.35 -25.75 -9.67
CA GLY A 37 12.08 -24.53 -8.91
C GLY A 37 12.98 -24.38 -7.69
N PRO A 38 12.94 -23.23 -7.00
CA PRO A 38 13.67 -23.05 -5.75
C PRO A 38 13.20 -24.07 -4.70
N ASP A 39 11.89 -24.31 -4.58
CA ASP A 39 11.33 -25.19 -3.55
C ASP A 39 10.75 -26.50 -4.08
N GLY A 40 11.23 -26.99 -5.23
CA GLY A 40 10.66 -28.19 -5.84
C GLY A 40 9.28 -27.96 -6.47
N VAL A 41 8.81 -26.71 -6.64
CA VAL A 41 7.42 -26.38 -7.01
C VAL A 41 6.39 -27.19 -6.19
N LEU A 42 6.78 -27.59 -4.97
CA LEU A 42 5.97 -28.37 -4.04
C LEU A 42 5.31 -27.49 -2.98
N ILE A 43 5.81 -26.26 -2.81
CA ILE A 43 5.30 -25.26 -1.89
C ILE A 43 5.19 -23.92 -2.63
N PRO A 44 4.20 -23.07 -2.29
CA PRO A 44 4.11 -21.75 -2.89
C PRO A 44 5.37 -20.94 -2.61
N TYR A 45 5.86 -20.22 -3.61
CA TYR A 45 7.01 -19.34 -3.43
C TYR A 45 6.64 -18.23 -2.44
N GLU A 46 7.46 -18.09 -1.40
CA GLU A 46 7.30 -17.07 -0.37
C GLU A 46 8.67 -16.41 -0.16
N ARG A 47 8.71 -15.07 -0.24
CA ARG A 47 9.94 -14.28 -0.29
C ARG A 47 10.84 -14.51 0.93
N PHE A 48 10.26 -14.71 2.10
CA PHE A 48 10.96 -14.94 3.37
C PHE A 48 11.25 -16.41 3.67
N ARG A 49 10.89 -17.33 2.76
CA ARG A 49 11.13 -18.77 2.87
C ARG A 49 10.68 -19.33 4.24
N ARG A 50 9.48 -18.98 4.66
CA ARG A 50 8.83 -19.49 5.89
C ARG A 50 7.82 -20.59 5.63
N THR A 51 7.29 -20.70 4.42
CA THR A 51 6.32 -21.74 4.06
C THR A 51 6.97 -23.12 4.04
N THR A 52 6.22 -24.14 4.43
CA THR A 52 6.69 -25.51 4.43
C THR A 52 5.74 -26.42 3.65
N LEU A 53 6.13 -27.67 3.43
CA LEU A 53 5.26 -28.67 2.81
C LEU A 53 4.01 -28.92 3.66
N LYS A 54 4.04 -28.66 4.98
CA LYS A 54 2.83 -28.69 5.82
C LYS A 54 1.72 -27.78 5.28
N ASP A 55 2.12 -26.62 4.76
CA ASP A 55 1.24 -25.54 4.33
C ASP A 55 0.85 -25.69 2.85
N SER A 56 1.28 -26.78 2.19
CA SER A 56 1.01 -27.01 0.77
C SER A 56 -0.08 -28.04 0.53
N ILE A 57 -0.97 -27.71 -0.40
CA ILE A 57 -1.98 -28.63 -0.95
C ILE A 57 -1.37 -29.90 -1.55
N LEU A 58 -0.09 -29.87 -1.95
CA LEU A 58 0.59 -30.99 -2.58
C LEU A 58 1.10 -32.04 -1.59
N ARG A 59 1.10 -31.77 -0.29
CA ARG A 59 1.59 -32.71 0.72
C ARG A 59 0.86 -34.05 0.68
N ASN A 60 -0.46 -34.03 0.70
CA ASN A 60 -1.26 -35.24 0.76
C ASN A 60 -1.18 -36.04 -0.56
N PRO A 61 -1.35 -35.43 -1.76
CA PRO A 61 -1.11 -36.11 -3.03
C PRO A 61 0.29 -36.72 -3.14
N LEU A 62 1.34 -35.98 -2.74
CA LEU A 62 2.71 -36.49 -2.73
C LEU A 62 2.83 -37.72 -1.83
N ILE A 63 2.30 -37.67 -0.60
CA ILE A 63 2.32 -38.82 0.32
C ILE A 63 1.56 -40.02 -0.26
N LYS A 64 0.42 -39.81 -0.94
CA LYS A 64 -0.34 -40.89 -1.60
C LYS A 64 0.48 -41.57 -2.69
N LEU A 65 1.15 -40.79 -3.55
CA LEU A 65 2.02 -41.33 -4.60
C LEU A 65 3.20 -42.12 -4.01
N LEU A 66 3.88 -41.57 -3.01
CA LEU A 66 5.00 -42.27 -2.37
C LEU A 66 4.57 -43.59 -1.70
N ARG A 67 3.34 -43.65 -1.16
CA ARG A 67 2.78 -44.91 -0.61
C ARG A 67 2.56 -45.99 -1.67
N GLN A 68 2.37 -45.60 -2.93
CA GLN A 68 2.26 -46.52 -4.06
C GLN A 68 3.62 -46.95 -4.61
N GLY A 69 4.73 -46.47 -4.01
CA GLY A 69 6.09 -46.77 -4.46
C GLY A 69 6.57 -45.89 -5.63
N GLN A 70 5.81 -44.84 -5.96
CA GLN A 70 6.18 -43.91 -7.03
C GLN A 70 7.50 -43.19 -6.69
N ARG A 71 8.50 -43.28 -7.57
CA ARG A 71 9.76 -42.57 -7.43
C ARG A 71 9.59 -41.10 -7.80
N VAL A 72 10.20 -40.21 -6.99
CA VAL A 72 10.14 -38.76 -7.16
C VAL A 72 11.53 -38.14 -7.01
N VAL A 73 11.86 -37.19 -7.88
CA VAL A 73 13.10 -36.41 -7.82
C VAL A 73 12.78 -34.94 -7.57
N VAL A 74 13.47 -34.31 -6.63
CA VAL A 74 13.38 -32.87 -6.40
C VAL A 74 14.73 -32.25 -6.77
N ILE A 75 14.73 -31.21 -7.60
CA ILE A 75 15.92 -30.47 -8.02
C ILE A 75 15.73 -28.99 -7.67
N SER A 76 16.39 -28.56 -6.60
CA SER A 76 16.20 -27.28 -5.95
C SER A 76 17.43 -26.36 -6.06
N ASN A 77 17.18 -25.05 -6.10
CA ASN A 77 18.23 -24.02 -5.97
C ASN A 77 18.71 -23.88 -4.52
N LEU A 78 17.82 -24.15 -3.56
CA LEU A 78 18.07 -23.98 -2.14
C LEU A 78 19.03 -25.03 -1.62
N ARG A 79 19.65 -24.75 -0.48
CA ARG A 79 20.45 -25.70 0.30
C ARG A 79 19.57 -26.75 0.98
N TYR A 80 20.16 -27.90 1.30
CA TYR A 80 19.46 -28.96 2.03
C TYR A 80 19.23 -28.61 3.51
N TYR A 81 20.23 -28.07 4.20
CA TYR A 81 20.17 -27.77 5.63
C TYR A 81 19.78 -26.31 5.93
N ASP A 82 19.24 -26.07 7.13
CA ASP A 82 18.92 -24.73 7.62
C ASP A 82 20.16 -23.87 7.79
N TYR A 83 19.98 -22.55 7.66
CA TYR A 83 21.03 -21.57 7.89
C TYR A 83 20.60 -20.57 8.94
N ILE A 84 21.48 -20.27 9.88
CA ILE A 84 21.25 -19.31 10.94
C ILE A 84 21.79 -17.96 10.49
N VAL A 85 20.87 -17.04 10.19
CA VAL A 85 21.17 -15.63 9.90
C VAL A 85 21.30 -14.90 11.24
N LYS A 86 22.49 -14.38 11.54
CA LYS A 86 22.69 -13.50 12.70
C LYS A 86 22.28 -12.08 12.31
N GLY A 87 21.20 -11.57 12.89
CA GLY A 87 20.77 -10.18 12.67
C GLY A 87 21.75 -9.17 13.28
N GLN A 88 21.74 -7.95 12.75
CA GLN A 88 22.53 -6.83 13.29
C GLN A 88 22.19 -6.51 14.75
N ASP A 89 20.96 -6.83 15.18
CA ASP A 89 20.43 -6.60 16.52
C ASP A 89 20.78 -7.74 17.51
N GLY A 90 21.57 -8.73 17.08
CA GLY A 90 21.90 -9.94 17.86
C GLY A 90 20.81 -11.03 17.85
N ALA A 91 19.64 -10.78 17.26
CA ALA A 91 18.60 -11.78 17.06
C ALA A 91 18.98 -12.76 15.94
N ALA A 92 19.01 -14.06 16.22
CA ALA A 92 19.21 -15.10 15.22
C ALA A 92 17.87 -15.42 14.53
N SER A 93 17.83 -15.35 13.20
CA SER A 93 16.72 -15.85 12.40
C SER A 93 17.16 -17.08 11.62
N VAL A 94 16.31 -18.09 11.52
CA VAL A 94 16.62 -19.33 10.79
C VAL A 94 15.96 -19.26 9.42
N GLU A 95 16.76 -19.32 8.37
CA GLU A 95 16.26 -19.53 7.02
C GLU A 95 16.28 -21.03 6.73
N MET A 96 15.11 -21.61 6.51
CA MET A 96 14.96 -23.06 6.40
C MET A 96 15.50 -23.60 5.07
N GLY A 97 16.18 -24.74 5.10
CA GLY A 97 16.60 -25.53 3.94
C GLY A 97 15.55 -26.55 3.51
N ILE A 98 15.85 -27.35 2.49
CA ILE A 98 14.93 -28.37 1.95
C ILE A 98 14.60 -29.47 2.97
N GLU A 99 15.49 -29.77 3.92
CA GLU A 99 15.24 -30.72 5.01
C GLU A 99 14.03 -30.28 5.85
N SER A 100 14.10 -29.09 6.46
CA SER A 100 13.03 -28.54 7.30
C SER A 100 11.82 -28.10 6.48
N ARG A 101 12.00 -27.57 5.26
CA ARG A 101 10.87 -27.11 4.42
C ARG A 101 10.06 -28.26 3.85
N LEU A 102 10.69 -29.34 3.39
CA LEU A 102 10.01 -30.42 2.68
C LEU A 102 10.10 -31.75 3.42
N MET A 103 11.31 -32.22 3.75
CA MET A 103 11.53 -33.60 4.18
C MET A 103 10.89 -33.91 5.54
N GLU A 104 10.90 -32.97 6.50
CA GLU A 104 10.30 -33.14 7.82
C GLU A 104 8.80 -33.49 7.77
N TYR A 105 8.09 -33.03 6.73
CA TYR A 105 6.66 -33.24 6.58
C TYR A 105 6.29 -34.48 5.76
N ILE A 106 7.30 -35.23 5.29
CA ILE A 106 7.15 -36.53 4.62
C ILE A 106 7.46 -37.65 5.62
N PRO A 107 6.55 -38.63 5.81
CA PRO A 107 6.80 -39.78 6.69
C PRO A 107 8.12 -40.46 6.36
N ARG A 108 8.94 -40.73 7.39
CA ARG A 108 10.34 -41.19 7.24
C ARG A 108 10.48 -42.33 6.23
N LYS A 109 9.75 -43.43 6.40
CA LYS A 109 9.80 -44.61 5.50
C LYS A 109 9.45 -44.31 4.04
N LEU A 110 8.69 -43.25 3.75
CA LEU A 110 8.34 -42.89 2.37
C LEU A 110 9.45 -42.11 1.66
N ARG A 111 10.42 -41.58 2.42
CA ARG A 111 11.56 -40.84 1.85
C ARG A 111 12.46 -41.73 1.00
N GLN A 112 12.44 -43.05 1.18
CA GLN A 112 13.19 -44.01 0.35
C GLN A 112 12.83 -43.94 -1.15
N TYR A 113 11.67 -43.37 -1.50
CA TYR A 113 11.25 -43.17 -2.88
C TYR A 113 11.64 -41.78 -3.43
N LEU A 114 12.42 -41.00 -2.67
CA LEU A 114 12.86 -39.66 -3.03
C LEU A 114 14.34 -39.64 -3.40
N THR A 115 14.69 -38.83 -4.39
CA THR A 115 16.06 -38.34 -4.59
C THR A 115 16.02 -36.82 -4.63
N VAL A 116 16.85 -36.14 -3.84
CA VAL A 116 16.84 -34.69 -3.75
C VAL A 116 18.19 -34.14 -4.20
N TYR A 117 18.18 -33.30 -5.22
CA TYR A 117 19.32 -32.47 -5.61
C TYR A 117 19.07 -31.05 -5.10
N THR A 118 19.99 -30.49 -4.34
CA THR A 118 19.93 -29.14 -3.79
C THR A 118 21.11 -28.32 -4.31
N SER A 119 21.19 -27.06 -3.88
CA SER A 119 22.30 -26.15 -4.20
C SER A 119 22.46 -25.97 -5.72
N ALA A 120 21.32 -25.85 -6.40
CA ALA A 120 21.21 -25.76 -7.85
C ALA A 120 21.78 -26.99 -8.60
N GLY A 121 21.71 -28.16 -7.97
CA GLY A 121 22.04 -29.45 -8.58
C GLY A 121 23.41 -30.02 -8.21
N THR A 122 24.14 -29.40 -7.28
CA THR A 122 25.50 -29.84 -6.89
C THR A 122 25.54 -30.76 -5.68
N PHE A 123 24.47 -30.83 -4.89
CA PHE A 123 24.39 -31.68 -3.70
C PHE A 123 23.24 -32.69 -3.84
N LYS A 124 23.55 -33.98 -3.83
CA LYS A 124 22.58 -35.10 -3.92
C LYS A 124 22.33 -35.69 -2.53
N VAL A 125 21.06 -35.88 -2.20
CA VAL A 125 20.59 -36.57 -1.01
C VAL A 125 19.73 -37.75 -1.44
N GLU A 126 20.12 -38.93 -0.98
CA GLU A 126 19.37 -40.18 -1.12
C GLU A 126 18.81 -40.61 0.23
N PHE A 127 17.97 -41.63 0.27
CA PHE A 127 17.40 -42.13 1.52
C PHE A 127 17.46 -43.65 1.56
N ASP A 128 17.82 -44.20 2.72
CA ASP A 128 17.77 -45.64 2.96
C ASP A 128 16.32 -46.14 3.19
N SER A 129 16.15 -47.45 3.38
CA SER A 129 14.84 -48.08 3.62
C SER A 129 14.13 -47.58 4.89
N GLU A 130 14.88 -47.01 5.84
CA GLU A 130 14.34 -46.37 7.05
C GLU A 130 14.09 -44.86 6.87
N GLY A 131 14.41 -44.32 5.69
CA GLY A 131 14.25 -42.91 5.36
C GLY A 131 15.29 -41.98 5.98
N ARG A 132 16.47 -42.50 6.31
CA ARG A 132 17.62 -41.69 6.75
C ARG A 132 18.31 -41.10 5.53
N ALA A 133 18.60 -39.81 5.59
CA ALA A 133 19.31 -39.11 4.53
C ALA A 133 20.75 -39.65 4.39
N LEU A 134 21.12 -39.99 3.16
CA LEU A 134 22.42 -40.44 2.73
C LEU A 134 23.07 -39.34 1.88
N THR A 135 24.02 -38.64 2.47
CA THR A 135 24.73 -37.50 1.84
C THR A 135 26.20 -37.78 1.56
N ASP A 136 26.71 -38.92 2.01
CA ASP A 136 28.03 -39.41 1.61
C ASP A 136 27.86 -40.40 0.46
N ASN A 137 27.96 -39.89 -0.76
CA ASN A 137 27.78 -40.63 -2.00
C ASN A 137 28.79 -40.12 -3.04
N ASP A 138 29.04 -40.94 -4.07
CA ASP A 138 30.04 -40.65 -5.11
C ASP A 138 29.78 -39.33 -5.82
N PHE A 139 28.51 -38.99 -6.04
CA PHE A 139 28.14 -37.72 -6.66
C PHE A 139 28.61 -36.52 -5.82
N ASN A 140 28.36 -36.54 -4.51
CA ASN A 140 28.79 -35.46 -3.62
C ASN A 140 30.32 -35.42 -3.49
N ASN A 141 30.98 -36.58 -3.43
CA ASN A 141 32.43 -36.68 -3.37
C ASN A 141 33.13 -36.10 -4.61
N GLN A 142 32.44 -36.04 -5.76
CA GLN A 142 32.98 -35.47 -6.99
C GLN A 142 32.62 -33.99 -7.20
N ASN A 143 31.59 -33.46 -6.52
CA ASN A 143 31.01 -32.14 -6.83
C ASN A 143 31.25 -31.04 -5.79
N TYR A 144 31.82 -31.34 -4.62
CA TYR A 144 32.15 -30.32 -3.63
C TYR A 144 33.32 -29.43 -4.09
N ILE A 145 33.35 -28.20 -3.58
CA ILE A 145 34.45 -27.24 -3.70
C ILE A 145 35.45 -27.56 -2.59
N PRO A 146 36.72 -27.90 -2.90
CA PRO A 146 37.76 -28.12 -1.91
C PRO A 146 37.90 -26.92 -0.98
N ARG A 147 38.14 -27.20 0.31
CA ARG A 147 38.22 -26.15 1.34
C ARG A 147 39.26 -25.07 1.02
N GLN A 148 40.38 -25.46 0.41
CA GLN A 148 41.42 -24.55 -0.04
C GLN A 148 40.91 -23.51 -1.05
N ASP A 149 40.01 -23.90 -1.96
CA ASP A 149 39.46 -22.99 -2.97
C ASP A 149 38.35 -22.10 -2.38
N VAL A 150 37.61 -22.59 -1.39
CA VAL A 150 36.69 -21.78 -0.59
C VAL A 150 37.44 -20.69 0.18
N ASP A 151 38.51 -21.07 0.88
CA ASP A 151 39.32 -20.13 1.67
C ASP A 151 40.06 -19.10 0.79
N ARG A 152 40.30 -19.41 -0.49
CA ARG A 152 40.85 -18.48 -1.49
C ARG A 152 39.84 -17.42 -1.93
N ILE A 153 38.57 -17.80 -2.15
CA ILE A 153 37.58 -16.90 -2.75
C ILE A 153 36.82 -16.06 -1.73
N ILE A 154 36.58 -16.55 -0.51
CA ILE A 154 35.83 -15.80 0.51
C ILE A 154 36.43 -14.40 0.77
N PRO A 155 37.75 -14.23 0.99
CA PRO A 155 38.32 -12.89 1.22
C PRO A 155 38.10 -11.92 0.05
N LEU A 156 38.10 -12.43 -1.19
CA LEU A 156 37.87 -11.63 -2.39
C LEU A 156 36.38 -11.24 -2.54
N LEU A 157 35.47 -12.13 -2.14
CA LEU A 157 34.04 -11.81 -2.04
C LEU A 157 33.81 -10.75 -0.96
N GLU A 158 34.37 -10.94 0.24
CA GLU A 158 34.25 -9.99 1.34
C GLU A 158 34.81 -8.61 0.97
N GLN A 159 35.93 -8.57 0.22
CA GLN A 159 36.46 -7.33 -0.33
C GLN A 159 35.46 -6.65 -1.28
N ALA A 160 34.91 -7.37 -2.26
CA ALA A 160 33.91 -6.82 -3.19
C ALA A 160 32.62 -6.38 -2.47
N ILE A 161 32.21 -7.11 -1.43
CA ILE A 161 31.06 -6.76 -0.58
C ILE A 161 31.33 -5.48 0.17
N GLU A 162 32.53 -5.31 0.72
CA GLU A 162 32.88 -4.08 1.42
C GLU A 162 32.95 -2.88 0.46
N GLU A 163 33.54 -3.05 -0.72
CA GLU A 163 33.56 -2.02 -1.77
C GLU A 163 32.13 -1.60 -2.19
N TYR A 164 31.27 -2.56 -2.50
CA TYR A 164 29.86 -2.31 -2.82
C TYR A 164 29.09 -1.67 -1.66
N TRP A 165 29.32 -2.16 -0.44
CA TRP A 165 28.59 -1.66 0.74
C TRP A 165 29.04 -0.26 1.12
N GLN A 166 30.33 0.07 0.97
CA GLN A 166 30.84 1.44 1.14
C GLN A 166 30.25 2.38 0.09
N ASP A 167 30.17 1.96 -1.17
CA ASP A 167 29.53 2.72 -2.24
C ASP A 167 28.02 2.93 -1.97
N TYR A 168 27.31 1.88 -1.56
CA TYR A 168 25.93 1.98 -1.12
C TYR A 168 25.76 2.93 0.06
N THR A 169 26.51 2.73 1.14
CA THR A 169 26.40 3.55 2.36
C THR A 169 26.84 4.99 2.15
N GLY A 170 27.72 5.24 1.19
CA GLY A 170 28.14 6.58 0.78
C GLY A 170 27.06 7.36 0.04
N ASN A 171 26.17 6.69 -0.70
CA ASN A 171 25.02 7.32 -1.34
C ASN A 171 23.78 6.39 -1.41
N PRO A 172 23.12 6.10 -0.28
CA PRO A 172 22.04 5.11 -0.24
C PRO A 172 20.83 5.52 -1.10
N SER A 173 20.65 6.81 -1.30
CA SER A 173 19.54 7.44 -2.03
C SER A 173 19.66 7.20 -3.53
N PHE A 174 20.87 7.35 -4.08
CA PHE A 174 21.16 7.02 -5.48
C PHE A 174 20.78 5.57 -5.78
N TRP A 175 21.22 4.64 -4.94
CA TRP A 175 20.95 3.22 -5.12
C TRP A 175 19.47 2.86 -4.96
N ARG A 176 18.76 3.45 -4.00
CA ARG A 176 17.32 3.25 -3.83
C ARG A 176 16.51 3.82 -4.98
N ASN A 177 16.90 4.97 -5.53
CA ASN A 177 16.28 5.48 -6.75
C ASN A 177 16.54 4.55 -7.94
N LYS A 178 17.76 4.01 -8.05
CA LYS A 178 18.10 3.07 -9.13
C LYS A 178 17.33 1.75 -9.02
N TYR A 179 17.06 1.29 -7.79
CA TYR A 179 16.38 0.03 -7.51
C TYR A 179 15.29 0.19 -6.42
N PRO A 180 14.16 0.83 -6.75
CA PRO A 180 13.15 1.23 -5.75
C PRO A 180 12.47 0.05 -5.05
N ASN A 181 12.38 -1.11 -5.71
CA ASN A 181 11.77 -2.32 -5.14
C ASN A 181 12.79 -3.25 -4.44
N PHE A 182 14.05 -2.80 -4.30
CA PHE A 182 15.11 -3.58 -3.69
C PHE A 182 15.34 -3.20 -2.23
N ASN A 183 15.30 -4.19 -1.34
CA ASN A 183 15.60 -4.00 0.08
C ASN A 183 17.11 -4.13 0.30
N PHE A 184 17.78 -2.98 0.39
CA PHE A 184 19.23 -2.93 0.58
C PHE A 184 19.65 -3.40 1.96
N ARG A 185 20.55 -4.39 1.97
CA ARG A 185 21.24 -4.91 3.15
C ARG A 185 22.68 -5.21 2.74
N LYS A 186 23.57 -5.28 3.71
CA LYS A 186 24.95 -5.69 3.42
C LYS A 186 24.90 -7.08 2.78
N PRO A 187 25.48 -7.26 1.58
CA PRO A 187 25.50 -8.58 0.96
C PRO A 187 26.14 -9.61 1.87
N GLU A 188 25.62 -10.83 1.82
CA GLU A 188 26.05 -11.92 2.68
C GLU A 188 26.56 -13.09 1.83
N VAL A 189 27.70 -13.64 2.22
CA VAL A 189 28.24 -14.87 1.64
C VAL A 189 27.61 -16.06 2.38
N ILE A 190 26.87 -16.87 1.64
CA ILE A 190 26.26 -18.10 2.14
C ILE A 190 26.98 -19.30 1.53
N LEU A 191 27.49 -20.17 2.40
CA LEU A 191 28.08 -21.44 1.99
C LEU A 191 27.01 -22.53 2.02
N HIS A 192 26.83 -23.22 0.90
CA HIS A 192 25.96 -24.37 0.82
C HIS A 192 26.70 -25.59 1.36
N GLN A 193 26.70 -25.78 2.68
CA GLN A 193 27.47 -26.80 3.37
C GLN A 193 26.64 -28.02 3.78
N ASP A 194 27.29 -29.17 3.79
CA ASP A 194 26.76 -30.36 4.47
C ASP A 194 27.21 -30.45 5.95
N ARG A 195 26.76 -31.49 6.66
CA ARG A 195 27.14 -31.73 8.06
C ARG A 195 28.63 -32.08 8.26
N GLN A 196 29.37 -32.31 7.18
CA GLN A 196 30.81 -32.57 7.17
C GLN A 196 31.60 -31.31 6.75
N ASN A 197 30.95 -30.16 6.63
CA ASN A 197 31.49 -28.87 6.18
C ASN A 197 31.99 -28.85 4.72
N ARG A 198 31.65 -29.85 3.90
CA ARG A 198 31.92 -29.81 2.45
C ARG A 198 31.00 -28.77 1.81
N VAL A 199 31.56 -27.92 0.95
CA VAL A 199 30.84 -26.81 0.31
C VAL A 199 30.43 -27.21 -1.10
N PHE A 200 29.14 -27.10 -1.44
CA PHE A 200 28.61 -27.48 -2.76
C PHE A 200 28.22 -26.27 -3.63
N GLY A 201 28.30 -25.07 -3.06
CA GLY A 201 28.04 -23.82 -3.74
C GLY A 201 28.28 -22.66 -2.79
N ILE A 202 28.53 -21.49 -3.37
CA ILE A 202 28.70 -20.24 -2.63
C ILE A 202 27.74 -19.24 -3.27
N SER A 203 26.90 -18.62 -2.47
CA SER A 203 25.94 -17.61 -2.95
C SER A 203 26.25 -16.28 -2.27
N VAL A 204 26.28 -15.20 -3.04
CA VAL A 204 26.24 -13.84 -2.50
C VAL A 204 24.83 -13.30 -2.67
N LEU A 205 24.17 -13.01 -1.56
CA LEU A 205 22.80 -12.49 -1.57
C LEU A 205 22.76 -10.96 -1.44
N TYR A 206 21.59 -10.39 -1.71
CA TYR A 206 21.30 -8.95 -1.56
C TYR A 206 22.06 -8.04 -2.54
N LEU A 207 22.09 -8.42 -3.82
CA LEU A 207 22.62 -7.59 -4.90
C LEU A 207 21.53 -7.24 -5.92
N PRO A 208 21.14 -5.97 -6.12
CA PRO A 208 20.05 -5.60 -7.04
C PRO A 208 20.41 -5.77 -8.51
N SER A 209 19.42 -6.06 -9.36
CA SER A 209 19.61 -6.26 -10.80
C SER A 209 18.49 -5.69 -11.66
N GLU A 210 18.68 -5.70 -12.97
CA GLU A 210 17.69 -5.41 -14.01
C GLU A 210 16.59 -6.48 -14.13
N ARG A 211 16.72 -7.61 -13.42
CA ARG A 211 15.66 -8.65 -13.33
C ARG A 211 14.65 -8.38 -12.22
N LEU A 212 14.81 -7.28 -11.51
CA LEU A 212 13.80 -6.80 -10.55
C LEU A 212 12.57 -6.28 -11.29
N GLU A 213 11.42 -6.34 -10.62
CA GLU A 213 10.14 -5.84 -11.14
C GLU A 213 10.20 -4.36 -11.56
N SER A 214 11.06 -3.55 -10.92
CA SER A 214 11.30 -2.14 -11.26
C SER A 214 12.75 -1.74 -11.01
N TYR A 215 13.33 -0.99 -11.95
CA TYR A 215 14.65 -0.39 -11.88
C TYR A 215 14.72 0.87 -12.77
N HIS A 216 15.68 1.74 -12.51
CA HIS A 216 15.94 2.96 -13.28
C HIS A 216 17.40 2.97 -13.76
N LEU A 217 17.71 2.05 -14.68
CA LEU A 217 19.00 1.95 -15.35
C LEU A 217 18.95 2.69 -16.68
N GLU A 218 20.01 3.41 -17.01
CA GLU A 218 20.15 4.01 -18.34
C GLU A 218 20.36 2.93 -19.41
N PRO A 219 19.98 3.17 -20.68
CA PRO A 219 20.19 2.20 -21.75
C PRO A 219 21.67 1.79 -21.87
N GLY A 220 21.94 0.49 -21.65
CA GLY A 220 23.29 -0.08 -21.68
C GLY A 220 24.09 0.03 -20.38
N GLU A 221 23.49 0.55 -19.31
CA GLU A 221 24.09 0.58 -17.97
C GLU A 221 24.06 -0.82 -17.32
N GLU A 222 25.19 -1.25 -16.75
CA GLU A 222 25.27 -2.50 -16.00
C GLU A 222 24.58 -2.38 -14.63
N SER A 223 23.90 -3.45 -14.21
CA SER A 223 23.26 -3.46 -12.89
C SER A 223 24.29 -3.58 -11.75
N ALA A 224 23.87 -3.30 -10.51
CA ALA A 224 24.75 -3.38 -9.34
C ALA A 224 25.30 -4.80 -9.18
N ARG A 225 24.43 -5.80 -9.42
CA ARG A 225 24.80 -7.21 -9.43
C ARG A 225 25.77 -7.53 -10.55
N SER A 226 25.56 -7.04 -11.78
CA SER A 226 26.51 -7.28 -12.88
C SER A 226 27.87 -6.63 -12.62
N ASN A 227 27.89 -5.40 -12.09
CA ASN A 227 29.11 -4.72 -11.67
C ASN A 227 29.84 -5.50 -10.57
N PHE A 228 29.11 -5.97 -9.55
CA PHE A 228 29.66 -6.80 -8.48
C PHE A 228 30.24 -8.11 -9.03
N LEU A 229 29.52 -8.79 -9.94
CA LEU A 229 29.96 -9.99 -10.63
C LEU A 229 31.28 -9.77 -11.37
N ASN A 230 31.35 -8.69 -12.16
CA ASN A 230 32.54 -8.30 -12.91
C ASN A 230 33.71 -7.99 -11.98
N ARG A 231 33.43 -7.33 -10.85
CA ARG A 231 34.44 -7.01 -9.83
C ARG A 231 35.01 -8.26 -9.18
N VAL A 232 34.15 -9.19 -8.73
CA VAL A 232 34.59 -10.48 -8.17
C VAL A 232 35.40 -11.28 -9.19
N THR A 233 34.92 -11.36 -10.43
CA THR A 233 35.61 -12.06 -11.51
C THR A 233 37.03 -11.52 -11.70
N THR A 234 37.17 -10.19 -11.74
CA THR A 234 38.46 -9.50 -11.85
C THR A 234 39.38 -9.78 -10.66
N LEU A 235 38.88 -9.66 -9.42
CA LEU A 235 39.66 -9.92 -8.20
C LEU A 235 40.20 -11.36 -8.15
N VAL A 236 39.35 -12.32 -8.54
CA VAL A 236 39.71 -13.74 -8.59
C VAL A 236 40.70 -14.02 -9.70
N GLU A 237 40.55 -13.45 -10.90
CA GLU A 237 41.51 -13.64 -11.99
C GLU A 237 42.89 -13.06 -11.68
N GLN A 238 42.95 -11.94 -10.98
CA GLN A 238 44.20 -11.31 -10.53
C GLN A 238 44.93 -12.14 -9.47
N SER A 239 44.18 -12.75 -8.56
CA SER A 239 44.76 -13.52 -7.44
C SER A 239 44.98 -15.00 -7.79
N HIS A 240 44.10 -15.56 -8.62
CA HIS A 240 43.93 -16.99 -8.91
C HIS A 240 43.45 -17.20 -10.36
N ALA A 241 44.30 -16.88 -11.35
CA ALA A 241 43.97 -16.91 -12.79
C ALA A 241 43.33 -18.21 -13.32
N LEU A 242 43.58 -19.37 -12.70
CA LEU A 242 43.01 -20.66 -13.10
C LEU A 242 41.74 -21.05 -12.33
N PHE A 243 41.29 -20.26 -11.36
CA PHE A 243 40.12 -20.61 -10.53
C PHE A 243 38.88 -20.90 -11.40
N TRP A 244 38.63 -20.06 -12.40
CA TRP A 244 37.49 -20.22 -13.29
C TRP A 244 37.63 -21.37 -14.30
N SER A 245 38.74 -22.12 -14.36
CA SER A 245 38.80 -23.35 -15.17
C SER A 245 37.98 -24.48 -14.55
N GLU A 246 37.89 -24.51 -13.22
CA GLU A 246 37.17 -25.53 -12.44
C GLU A 246 35.79 -25.04 -11.97
N TYR A 247 35.61 -23.72 -11.83
CA TYR A 247 34.37 -23.11 -11.32
C TYR A 247 33.67 -22.22 -12.35
N THR A 248 32.40 -21.96 -12.10
CA THR A 248 31.59 -20.97 -12.80
C THR A 248 30.98 -20.02 -11.78
N ILE A 249 30.93 -18.75 -12.15
CA ILE A 249 30.23 -17.69 -11.43
C ILE A 249 29.16 -17.13 -12.36
N ARG A 250 27.97 -16.90 -11.83
CA ARG A 250 26.86 -16.40 -12.63
C ARG A 250 25.85 -15.65 -11.78
N GLU A 251 25.08 -14.80 -12.44
CA GLU A 251 23.87 -14.26 -11.85
C GLU A 251 22.83 -15.37 -11.65
N ALA A 252 22.28 -15.44 -10.44
CA ALA A 252 21.24 -16.38 -10.03
C ALA A 252 20.02 -15.61 -9.51
N GLY A 253 18.82 -16.08 -9.90
CA GLY A 253 17.55 -15.41 -9.59
C GLY A 253 17.57 -13.90 -9.92
N ALA A 254 16.96 -13.10 -9.03
CA ALA A 254 16.84 -11.65 -9.17
C ALA A 254 17.88 -10.85 -8.38
N THR A 255 18.46 -11.46 -7.33
CA THR A 255 19.24 -10.72 -6.33
C THR A 255 20.50 -11.41 -5.84
N SER A 256 20.92 -12.51 -6.48
CA SER A 256 22.09 -13.27 -6.05
C SER A 256 23.07 -13.57 -7.16
N ILE A 257 24.30 -13.87 -6.75
CA ILE A 257 25.34 -14.45 -7.60
C ILE A 257 25.72 -15.78 -6.99
N ASP A 258 25.84 -16.79 -7.83
CA ASP A 258 26.17 -18.15 -7.41
C ASP A 258 27.50 -18.60 -8.03
N ILE A 259 28.34 -19.21 -7.20
CA ILE A 259 29.61 -19.83 -7.57
C ILE A 259 29.50 -21.32 -7.30
N ARG A 260 29.86 -22.12 -8.30
CA ARG A 260 29.84 -23.59 -8.21
C ARG A 260 30.82 -24.23 -9.19
N LYS A 261 31.03 -25.54 -9.05
CA LYS A 261 31.86 -26.31 -9.98
C LYS A 261 31.31 -26.26 -11.41
N ARG A 262 32.17 -26.20 -12.43
CA ARG A 262 31.75 -26.27 -13.84
C ARG A 262 31.08 -27.61 -14.14
N HIS A 263 30.30 -27.63 -15.21
CA HIS A 263 29.54 -28.82 -15.66
C HIS A 263 28.58 -29.37 -14.59
N THR A 264 28.10 -28.48 -13.71
CA THR A 264 27.03 -28.74 -12.74
C THR A 264 25.87 -27.77 -12.97
N GLY A 265 24.70 -28.11 -12.43
CA GLY A 265 23.48 -27.36 -12.64
C GLY A 265 22.26 -28.28 -12.62
N LYS A 266 21.07 -27.70 -12.69
CA LYS A 266 19.80 -28.45 -12.67
C LYS A 266 19.65 -29.43 -13.82
N ASP A 267 20.06 -29.04 -15.02
CA ASP A 267 20.05 -29.90 -16.20
C ASP A 267 21.10 -31.01 -16.13
N HIS A 268 22.28 -30.72 -15.59
CA HIS A 268 23.31 -31.73 -15.30
C HIS A 268 22.85 -32.74 -14.24
N ALA A 269 22.24 -32.27 -13.14
CA ALA A 269 21.69 -33.13 -12.10
C ALA A 269 20.62 -34.09 -12.66
N LEU A 270 19.72 -33.58 -13.51
CA LEU A 270 18.73 -34.42 -14.17
C LEU A 270 19.39 -35.45 -15.10
N ARG A 271 20.30 -35.04 -15.98
CA ARG A 271 21.01 -35.99 -16.87
C ARG A 271 21.76 -37.05 -16.08
N HIS A 272 22.46 -36.66 -15.02
CA HIS A 272 23.17 -37.59 -14.15
C HIS A 272 22.22 -38.63 -13.56
N HIS A 273 21.07 -38.19 -13.02
CA HIS A 273 20.08 -39.10 -12.44
C HIS A 273 19.52 -40.09 -13.47
N LEU A 274 19.17 -39.61 -14.67
CA LEU A 274 18.65 -40.47 -15.73
C LEU A 274 19.67 -41.51 -16.18
N LEU A 275 20.95 -41.13 -16.27
CA LEU A 275 22.03 -42.06 -16.63
C LEU A 275 22.34 -43.05 -15.50
N SER A 276 22.32 -42.62 -14.23
CA SER A 276 22.65 -43.50 -13.10
C SER A 276 21.58 -44.56 -12.84
N GLU A 277 20.32 -44.25 -13.15
CA GLU A 277 19.17 -45.13 -12.91
C GLU A 277 18.65 -45.83 -14.19
N ASP A 278 19.33 -45.66 -15.33
CA ASP A 278 18.93 -46.18 -16.64
C ASP A 278 17.48 -45.80 -17.05
N ILE A 279 17.12 -44.53 -16.82
CA ILE A 279 15.78 -44.00 -17.09
C ILE A 279 15.78 -43.28 -18.44
N ARG A 280 14.86 -43.67 -19.34
CA ARG A 280 14.70 -43.01 -20.63
C ARG A 280 14.07 -41.62 -20.44
N PRO A 281 14.57 -40.56 -21.10
CA PRO A 281 14.03 -39.21 -20.93
C PRO A 281 12.52 -39.08 -21.21
N GLN A 282 11.99 -39.88 -22.15
CA GLN A 282 10.55 -39.92 -22.49
C GLN A 282 9.64 -40.41 -21.37
N ASP A 283 10.20 -41.12 -20.38
CA ASP A 283 9.46 -41.66 -19.23
C ASP A 283 9.48 -40.67 -18.04
N VAL A 284 9.88 -39.41 -18.28
CA VAL A 284 10.05 -38.37 -17.26
C VAL A 284 9.02 -37.26 -17.42
N VAL A 285 8.34 -36.95 -16.32
CA VAL A 285 7.45 -35.78 -16.16
C VAL A 285 8.12 -34.78 -15.24
N LEU A 286 8.41 -33.59 -15.76
CA LEU A 286 9.09 -32.53 -15.03
C LEU A 286 8.17 -31.33 -14.83
N PHE A 287 8.03 -30.88 -13.58
CA PHE A 287 7.36 -29.63 -13.23
C PHE A 287 8.39 -28.54 -12.92
N ALA A 288 8.37 -27.45 -13.68
CA ALA A 288 9.28 -26.32 -13.55
C ALA A 288 8.53 -25.03 -13.19
N ASN A 289 9.30 -24.03 -12.74
CA ASN A 289 8.86 -22.65 -12.55
C ASN A 289 9.86 -21.75 -13.29
N LEU A 290 9.38 -20.89 -14.18
CA LEU A 290 10.23 -20.05 -15.04
C LEU A 290 10.25 -18.58 -14.64
N ALA A 291 9.71 -18.25 -13.46
CA ALA A 291 9.73 -16.91 -12.91
C ALA A 291 11.16 -16.38 -12.86
N HIS A 292 11.30 -15.05 -12.83
CA HIS A 292 12.58 -14.34 -12.70
C HIS A 292 13.43 -14.79 -11.48
N TYR A 293 12.82 -15.39 -10.45
CA TYR A 293 13.50 -15.92 -9.26
C TYR A 293 13.92 -17.40 -9.36
N SER A 294 13.50 -18.12 -10.41
CA SER A 294 13.79 -19.55 -10.59
C SER A 294 14.94 -19.78 -11.58
N GLU A 295 15.59 -20.95 -11.48
CA GLU A 295 16.71 -21.33 -12.36
C GLU A 295 16.39 -22.58 -13.21
N ASP A 296 15.16 -22.72 -13.67
CA ASP A 296 14.69 -23.94 -14.34
C ASP A 296 14.84 -23.92 -15.87
N GLN A 297 15.13 -22.77 -16.47
CA GLN A 297 15.38 -22.64 -17.90
C GLN A 297 16.37 -23.69 -18.46
N PRO A 298 17.48 -24.05 -17.76
CA PRO A 298 18.40 -25.08 -18.23
C PRO A 298 17.75 -26.46 -18.48
N PHE A 299 16.61 -26.80 -17.88
CA PHE A 299 15.93 -28.06 -18.15
C PHE A 299 15.51 -28.21 -19.62
N ALA A 300 15.35 -27.11 -20.36
CA ALA A 300 15.13 -27.13 -21.82
C ALA A 300 16.23 -27.89 -22.57
N ASN A 301 17.45 -27.94 -22.03
CA ASN A 301 18.59 -28.60 -22.64
C ASN A 301 18.56 -30.14 -22.52
N VAL A 302 17.65 -30.73 -21.73
CA VAL A 302 17.56 -32.19 -21.51
C VAL A 302 16.55 -32.83 -22.44
N LYS A 303 16.93 -33.20 -23.67
CA LYS A 303 16.02 -33.69 -24.72
C LYS A 303 15.14 -34.88 -24.29
N GLY A 304 13.92 -34.95 -24.82
CA GLY A 304 13.00 -36.08 -24.65
C GLY A 304 12.10 -36.05 -23.40
N VAL A 305 12.34 -35.14 -22.46
CA VAL A 305 11.53 -35.00 -21.22
C VAL A 305 10.20 -34.28 -21.46
N SER A 306 9.12 -34.76 -20.86
CA SER A 306 7.84 -34.04 -20.80
C SER A 306 7.90 -32.96 -19.72
N ARG A 307 8.01 -31.69 -20.12
CA ARG A 307 8.18 -30.57 -19.19
C ARG A 307 6.92 -29.72 -19.10
N PHE A 308 6.54 -29.40 -17.88
CA PHE A 308 5.38 -28.58 -17.55
C PHE A 308 5.80 -27.38 -16.72
N VAL A 309 5.09 -26.26 -16.86
CA VAL A 309 5.31 -25.02 -16.10
C VAL A 309 4.04 -24.56 -15.42
N ASN A 310 4.23 -23.93 -14.26
CA ASN A 310 3.14 -23.49 -13.40
C ASN A 310 2.91 -21.96 -13.41
N GLU A 311 3.20 -21.30 -14.54
CA GLU A 311 3.07 -19.85 -14.73
C GLU A 311 2.03 -19.48 -15.81
N ALA A 312 1.61 -18.20 -15.82
CA ALA A 312 0.49 -17.71 -16.63
C ALA A 312 0.85 -17.40 -18.10
N ASP A 313 2.09 -17.02 -18.42
CA ASP A 313 2.46 -16.56 -19.76
C ASP A 313 3.38 -17.55 -20.49
N ALA A 314 2.78 -18.51 -21.19
CA ALA A 314 3.48 -19.56 -21.93
C ALA A 314 3.85 -19.16 -23.37
N SER A 315 3.44 -17.98 -23.84
CA SER A 315 3.67 -17.52 -25.21
C SER A 315 5.16 -17.33 -25.53
N SER A 316 5.99 -17.12 -24.50
CA SER A 316 7.41 -16.76 -24.61
C SER A 316 8.38 -17.93 -24.48
N VAL A 317 7.96 -19.12 -24.02
CA VAL A 317 8.90 -20.20 -23.67
C VAL A 317 8.78 -21.41 -24.60
N ARG A 318 9.67 -21.47 -25.59
CA ARG A 318 9.90 -22.68 -26.40
C ARG A 318 10.28 -23.83 -25.44
N HIS A 319 9.68 -25.02 -25.61
CA HIS A 319 10.01 -26.30 -24.94
C HIS A 319 9.29 -26.68 -23.61
N PHE A 320 8.38 -25.87 -23.07
CA PHE A 320 7.58 -26.21 -21.88
C PHE A 320 6.07 -26.16 -22.17
N LYS A 321 5.28 -27.03 -21.51
CA LYS A 321 3.80 -27.05 -21.59
C LYS A 321 3.18 -26.41 -20.35
N GLN A 322 2.14 -25.59 -20.50
CA GLN A 322 1.46 -24.97 -19.37
C GLN A 322 0.47 -25.93 -18.72
N ILE A 323 0.39 -25.95 -17.38
CA ILE A 323 -0.60 -26.74 -16.61
C ILE A 323 -1.43 -25.89 -15.64
N GLY A 324 -1.40 -24.56 -15.80
CA GLY A 324 -2.08 -23.58 -14.94
C GLY A 324 -1.12 -22.80 -14.05
N ARG A 325 -1.64 -21.82 -13.31
CA ARG A 325 -0.86 -20.98 -12.38
C ARG A 325 -0.81 -21.62 -10.98
N GLY A 326 0.33 -21.54 -10.30
CA GLY A 326 0.47 -21.98 -8.90
C GLY A 326 0.61 -23.49 -8.73
N LEU A 327 0.12 -24.08 -7.63
CA LEU A 327 0.32 -25.50 -7.35
C LEU A 327 -0.81 -26.41 -7.86
N SER A 328 -1.90 -25.83 -8.34
CA SER A 328 -3.18 -26.54 -8.53
C SER A 328 -3.17 -27.48 -9.73
N GLY A 329 -2.51 -27.09 -10.82
CA GLY A 329 -2.28 -27.97 -11.96
C GLY A 329 -1.44 -29.19 -11.60
N ILE A 330 -0.41 -28.99 -10.76
CA ILE A 330 0.40 -30.07 -10.23
C ILE A 330 -0.46 -30.97 -9.34
N TYR A 331 -1.29 -30.40 -8.46
CA TYR A 331 -2.22 -31.16 -7.62
C TYR A 331 -3.12 -32.07 -8.46
N HIS A 332 -3.74 -31.52 -9.52
CA HIS A 332 -4.62 -32.28 -10.41
C HIS A 332 -3.92 -33.53 -10.95
N ILE A 333 -2.69 -33.35 -11.42
CA ILE A 333 -1.90 -34.44 -11.99
C ILE A 333 -1.50 -35.45 -10.92
N LEU A 334 -0.97 -35.00 -9.76
CA LEU A 334 -0.54 -35.93 -8.71
C LEU A 334 -1.71 -36.75 -8.14
N GLU A 335 -2.85 -36.11 -7.89
CA GLU A 335 -4.04 -36.79 -7.35
C GLU A 335 -4.69 -37.71 -8.40
N GLY A 336 -4.64 -37.36 -9.68
CA GLY A 336 -5.07 -38.23 -10.79
C GLY A 336 -4.19 -39.46 -10.96
N LEU A 337 -2.87 -39.27 -10.97
CA LEU A 337 -1.90 -40.37 -11.02
C LEU A 337 -2.05 -41.30 -9.80
N ALA A 338 -2.29 -40.74 -8.61
CA ALA A 338 -2.56 -41.53 -7.41
C ALA A 338 -3.86 -42.35 -7.51
N ARG A 339 -4.79 -41.99 -8.40
CA ARG A 339 -6.01 -42.75 -8.70
C ARG A 339 -5.85 -43.71 -9.88
N GLY A 340 -4.66 -43.80 -10.48
CA GLY A 340 -4.37 -44.65 -11.64
C GLY A 340 -4.87 -44.06 -12.96
N GLU A 341 -5.17 -42.76 -13.03
CA GLU A 341 -5.56 -42.12 -14.28
C GLU A 341 -4.34 -41.89 -15.19
N PRO A 342 -4.41 -42.24 -16.50
CA PRO A 342 -3.31 -41.98 -17.42
C PRO A 342 -2.99 -40.49 -17.55
N LEU A 343 -1.69 -40.15 -17.58
CA LEU A 343 -1.24 -38.76 -17.74
C LEU A 343 -1.82 -38.07 -18.98
N SER A 344 -1.96 -38.80 -20.09
CA SER A 344 -2.54 -38.28 -21.33
C SER A 344 -3.98 -37.78 -21.17
N ASN A 345 -4.74 -38.31 -20.21
CA ASN A 345 -6.09 -37.85 -19.89
C ASN A 345 -6.07 -36.65 -18.93
N LEU A 346 -5.20 -36.68 -17.91
CA LEU A 346 -5.04 -35.58 -16.96
C LEU A 346 -4.59 -34.28 -17.63
N LEU A 347 -3.84 -34.39 -18.73
CA LEU A 347 -3.37 -33.24 -19.53
C LEU A 347 -4.43 -32.67 -20.49
N LYS A 348 -5.60 -33.32 -20.63
CA LYS A 348 -6.71 -32.83 -21.47
C LYS A 348 -7.71 -31.95 -20.71
N ALA A 349 -7.54 -31.76 -19.40
CA ALA A 349 -8.47 -30.97 -18.61
C ALA A 349 -8.45 -29.49 -19.03
N ASP A 350 -9.64 -28.94 -19.36
CA ASP A 350 -9.78 -27.54 -19.80
C ASP A 350 -9.41 -26.53 -18.69
N ASN A 351 -9.68 -26.87 -17.41
CA ASN A 351 -9.30 -26.08 -16.25
C ASN A 351 -8.79 -26.98 -15.11
N PRO A 352 -7.49 -27.36 -15.12
CA PRO A 352 -6.90 -28.24 -14.12
C PRO A 352 -7.01 -27.71 -12.67
N PRO A 353 -6.80 -26.40 -12.38
CA PRO A 353 -7.00 -25.85 -11.03
C PRO A 353 -8.41 -26.06 -10.47
N LEU A 354 -9.46 -25.75 -11.25
CA LEU A 354 -10.84 -25.98 -10.81
C LEU A 354 -11.13 -27.48 -10.66
N ALA A 355 -10.68 -28.32 -11.58
CA ALA A 355 -10.85 -29.77 -11.49
C ALA A 355 -10.19 -30.34 -10.22
N ALA A 356 -9.01 -29.85 -9.87
CA ALA A 356 -8.32 -30.18 -8.62
C ALA A 356 -9.14 -29.77 -7.39
N ALA A 357 -9.63 -28.53 -7.36
CA ALA A 357 -10.42 -28.00 -6.24
C ALA A 357 -11.75 -28.77 -6.07
N LEU A 358 -12.45 -29.09 -7.16
CA LEU A 358 -13.68 -29.89 -7.14
C LEU A 358 -13.41 -31.32 -6.66
N SER A 359 -12.30 -31.94 -7.10
CA SER A 359 -11.89 -33.26 -6.62
C SER A 359 -11.58 -33.24 -5.11
N TYR A 360 -10.89 -32.19 -4.65
CA TYR A 360 -10.60 -32.01 -3.23
C TYR A 360 -11.90 -31.82 -2.42
N LEU A 361 -12.80 -30.96 -2.87
CA LEU A 361 -14.11 -30.73 -2.25
C LEU A 361 -14.94 -32.02 -2.15
N LYS A 362 -14.99 -32.82 -3.23
CA LYS A 362 -15.66 -34.13 -3.24
C LYS A 362 -15.08 -35.09 -2.20
N ALA A 363 -13.76 -35.06 -1.99
CA ALA A 363 -13.13 -35.85 -0.94
C ALA A 363 -13.46 -35.31 0.47
N GLN A 364 -13.57 -33.99 0.66
CA GLN A 364 -14.03 -33.42 1.93
C GLN A 364 -15.47 -33.82 2.24
N LYS A 365 -16.36 -33.81 1.25
CA LYS A 365 -17.78 -34.24 1.38
C LYS A 365 -17.96 -35.67 1.88
N GLN A 366 -16.97 -36.54 1.67
CA GLN A 366 -16.99 -37.92 2.16
C GLN A 366 -16.62 -38.03 3.65
N GLN A 367 -16.07 -36.98 4.25
CA GLN A 367 -15.72 -36.96 5.67
C GLN A 367 -16.93 -36.60 6.52
N GLU A 368 -17.09 -37.26 7.67
CA GLU A 368 -18.18 -37.02 8.60
C GLU A 368 -18.27 -35.55 9.05
N PHE A 369 -17.11 -34.90 9.23
CA PHE A 369 -16.99 -33.49 9.58
C PHE A 369 -17.72 -32.56 8.60
N TYR A 370 -17.66 -32.81 7.28
CA TYR A 370 -18.30 -31.93 6.30
C TYR A 370 -19.82 -31.87 6.48
N ASN A 371 -20.44 -32.99 6.83
CA ASN A 371 -21.88 -33.07 7.05
C ASN A 371 -22.34 -32.35 8.33
N SER A 372 -21.41 -32.09 9.26
CA SER A 372 -21.68 -31.33 10.48
C SER A 372 -21.59 -29.81 10.30
N LEU A 373 -21.03 -29.35 9.17
CA LEU A 373 -20.81 -27.93 8.92
C LEU A 373 -22.12 -27.19 8.65
N THR A 374 -22.28 -26.04 9.30
CA THR A 374 -23.26 -25.02 8.96
C THR A 374 -23.00 -24.43 7.56
N GLU A 375 -23.98 -23.72 6.99
CA GLU A 375 -23.80 -23.06 5.69
C GLU A 375 -22.65 -22.04 5.70
N LYS A 376 -22.52 -21.26 6.79
CA LYS A 376 -21.40 -20.35 7.00
C LYS A 376 -20.05 -21.07 6.99
N GLU A 377 -19.94 -22.16 7.74
CA GLU A 377 -18.69 -22.94 7.80
C GLU A 377 -18.36 -23.59 6.45
N LYS A 378 -19.38 -23.99 5.66
CA LYS A 378 -19.19 -24.43 4.28
C LYS A 378 -18.66 -23.31 3.40
N ILE A 379 -19.21 -22.09 3.49
CA ILE A 379 -18.71 -20.93 2.73
C ILE A 379 -17.25 -20.63 3.09
N GLU A 380 -16.88 -20.66 4.37
CA GLU A 380 -15.49 -20.46 4.80
C GLU A 380 -14.56 -21.59 4.32
N LEU A 381 -15.02 -22.84 4.30
CA LEU A 381 -14.30 -23.96 3.71
C LEU A 381 -14.11 -23.77 2.19
N LEU A 382 -15.14 -23.30 1.48
CA LEU A 382 -15.00 -23.01 0.06
C LEU A 382 -14.03 -21.86 -0.20
N TYR A 383 -14.03 -20.85 0.67
CA TYR A 383 -13.08 -19.75 0.57
C TYR A 383 -11.64 -20.24 0.73
N SER A 384 -11.36 -21.08 1.73
CA SER A 384 -10.02 -21.64 1.90
C SER A 384 -9.61 -22.52 0.72
N ILE A 385 -10.51 -23.36 0.20
CA ILE A 385 -10.26 -24.14 -1.04
C ILE A 385 -9.96 -23.21 -2.21
N TYR A 386 -10.72 -22.12 -2.36
CA TYR A 386 -10.53 -21.17 -3.43
C TYR A 386 -9.13 -20.52 -3.37
N GLN A 387 -8.66 -20.13 -2.19
CA GLN A 387 -7.33 -19.58 -1.96
C GLN A 387 -6.22 -20.62 -2.15
N ASP A 388 -6.35 -21.78 -1.51
CA ASP A 388 -5.35 -22.85 -1.50
C ASP A 388 -5.06 -23.39 -2.90
N PHE A 389 -6.10 -23.48 -3.73
CA PHE A 389 -6.00 -23.88 -5.13
C PHE A 389 -5.76 -22.70 -6.08
N SER A 390 -5.38 -21.52 -5.56
CA SER A 390 -5.06 -20.33 -6.35
C SER A 390 -6.09 -20.07 -7.46
N LEU A 391 -7.36 -20.35 -7.14
CA LEU A 391 -8.43 -20.18 -8.09
C LEU A 391 -8.57 -18.69 -8.33
N THR A 392 -8.74 -18.32 -9.59
CA THR A 392 -9.01 -16.95 -9.95
C THR A 392 -10.19 -16.95 -10.90
N TYR A 393 -10.89 -15.83 -10.92
CA TYR A 393 -11.95 -15.61 -11.87
C TYR A 393 -11.39 -15.28 -13.27
N VAL A 394 -10.07 -15.23 -13.50
CA VAL A 394 -9.49 -14.66 -14.73
C VAL A 394 -10.06 -15.26 -16.02
N ASP A 395 -10.35 -16.56 -16.06
CA ASP A 395 -10.90 -17.21 -17.27
C ASP A 395 -12.23 -17.94 -17.06
N TYR A 396 -12.63 -18.22 -15.81
CA TYR A 396 -13.84 -19.03 -15.52
C TYR A 396 -14.38 -18.77 -14.09
N PRO A 397 -15.71 -18.77 -13.85
CA PRO A 397 -16.32 -18.46 -12.55
C PRO A 397 -16.23 -19.65 -11.57
N CYS A 398 -15.00 -19.91 -11.11
CA CYS A 398 -14.66 -21.10 -10.31
C CYS A 398 -15.46 -21.21 -8.99
N TRP A 399 -15.79 -20.09 -8.36
CA TRP A 399 -16.60 -20.08 -7.14
C TRP A 399 -18.00 -20.65 -7.35
N THR A 400 -18.68 -20.25 -8.43
CA THR A 400 -20.04 -20.71 -8.72
C THR A 400 -20.09 -22.22 -8.88
N GLU A 401 -19.07 -22.79 -9.53
CA GLU A 401 -18.92 -24.24 -9.68
C GLU A 401 -18.65 -24.95 -8.36
N LEU A 402 -17.74 -24.39 -7.54
CA LEU A 402 -17.49 -24.90 -6.20
C LEU A 402 -18.76 -24.86 -5.34
N PHE A 403 -19.54 -23.78 -5.43
CA PHE A 403 -20.78 -23.61 -4.68
C PHE A 403 -21.85 -24.61 -5.12
N ILE A 404 -22.03 -24.80 -6.43
CA ILE A 404 -22.94 -25.81 -6.99
C ILE A 404 -22.60 -27.20 -6.45
N GLU A 405 -21.31 -27.58 -6.47
CA GLU A 405 -20.86 -28.87 -5.96
C GLU A 405 -21.02 -28.98 -4.44
N ALA A 406 -20.69 -27.92 -3.68
CA ALA A 406 -20.74 -27.94 -2.22
C ALA A 406 -22.15 -28.09 -1.66
N MET A 407 -23.12 -27.48 -2.34
CA MET A 407 -24.53 -27.41 -1.93
C MET A 407 -25.41 -28.45 -2.65
N ASP A 408 -24.81 -29.38 -3.42
CA ASP A 408 -25.50 -30.43 -4.17
C ASP A 408 -26.61 -29.89 -5.09
N ILE A 409 -26.36 -28.75 -5.74
CA ILE A 409 -27.36 -28.07 -6.58
C ILE A 409 -27.49 -28.81 -7.92
N ASN A 410 -28.66 -29.40 -8.16
CA ASN A 410 -28.97 -30.01 -9.44
C ASN A 410 -29.19 -28.92 -10.53
N ARG A 411 -28.42 -29.00 -11.63
CA ARG A 411 -28.45 -28.05 -12.76
C ARG A 411 -29.80 -27.96 -13.48
N ASP A 412 -30.66 -28.97 -13.36
CA ASP A 412 -32.01 -28.98 -13.93
C ASP A 412 -33.07 -28.29 -13.04
N THR A 413 -32.70 -27.88 -11.82
CA THR A 413 -33.60 -27.08 -10.96
C THR A 413 -33.66 -25.63 -11.43
N PRO A 414 -34.66 -24.84 -11.01
CA PRO A 414 -34.68 -23.40 -11.30
C PRO A 414 -33.40 -22.68 -10.88
N LEU A 415 -32.88 -22.96 -9.67
CA LEU A 415 -31.61 -22.42 -9.19
C LEU A 415 -30.44 -22.89 -10.05
N GLY A 416 -30.35 -24.18 -10.32
CA GLY A 416 -29.30 -24.75 -11.18
C GLY A 416 -29.23 -24.11 -12.55
N ARG A 417 -30.37 -23.95 -13.24
CA ARG A 417 -30.44 -23.28 -14.55
C ARG A 417 -30.02 -21.81 -14.48
N ALA A 418 -30.43 -21.11 -13.43
CA ALA A 418 -30.04 -19.71 -13.23
C ALA A 418 -28.52 -19.59 -13.02
N LEU A 419 -27.90 -20.49 -12.26
CA LEU A 419 -26.44 -20.50 -12.07
C LEU A 419 -25.68 -20.88 -13.34
N VAL A 420 -26.22 -21.76 -14.19
CA VAL A 420 -25.65 -22.01 -15.53
C VAL A 420 -25.66 -20.73 -16.38
N GLN A 421 -26.74 -19.95 -16.34
CA GLN A 421 -26.78 -18.65 -17.02
C GLN A 421 -25.75 -17.67 -16.45
N VAL A 422 -25.52 -17.65 -15.13
CA VAL A 422 -24.47 -16.84 -14.51
C VAL A 422 -23.09 -17.22 -15.07
N ILE A 423 -22.81 -18.53 -15.21
CA ILE A 423 -21.55 -19.01 -15.78
C ILE A 423 -21.38 -18.55 -17.24
N GLU A 424 -22.44 -18.64 -18.04
CA GLU A 424 -22.43 -18.17 -19.45
C GLU A 424 -22.20 -16.66 -19.55
N GLN A 425 -22.85 -15.86 -18.69
CA GLN A 425 -22.69 -14.41 -18.66
C GLN A 425 -21.28 -13.99 -18.25
N TYR A 426 -20.64 -14.75 -17.35
CA TYR A 426 -19.26 -14.50 -16.95
C TYR A 426 -18.30 -14.54 -18.14
N ALA A 427 -18.49 -15.49 -19.07
CA ALA A 427 -17.65 -15.63 -20.25
C ALA A 427 -17.83 -14.47 -21.25
N GLN A 428 -19.00 -13.83 -21.26
CA GLN A 428 -19.36 -12.76 -22.20
C GLN A 428 -18.96 -11.36 -21.70
N ALA A 429 -19.04 -11.13 -20.39
CA ALA A 429 -18.81 -9.82 -19.80
C ALA A 429 -17.36 -9.32 -20.00
N GLN A 430 -17.22 -8.03 -20.34
CA GLN A 430 -15.92 -7.37 -20.48
C GLN A 430 -15.56 -6.52 -19.26
N VAL A 431 -16.54 -6.16 -18.43
CA VAL A 431 -16.34 -5.45 -17.17
C VAL A 431 -17.26 -5.99 -16.08
N VAL A 432 -16.83 -5.83 -14.83
CA VAL A 432 -17.52 -6.33 -13.63
C VAL A 432 -18.96 -5.81 -13.51
N ASP A 433 -19.20 -4.55 -13.86
CA ASP A 433 -20.54 -3.96 -13.76
C ASP A 433 -21.54 -4.59 -14.73
N GLU A 434 -21.11 -5.00 -15.92
CA GLU A 434 -21.96 -5.73 -16.88
C GLU A 434 -22.32 -7.10 -16.33
N TYR A 435 -21.33 -7.82 -15.79
CA TYR A 435 -21.53 -9.12 -15.15
C TYR A 435 -22.53 -9.05 -13.98
N PHE A 436 -22.34 -8.11 -13.05
CA PHE A 436 -23.25 -7.96 -11.92
C PHE A 436 -24.65 -7.49 -12.33
N ARG A 437 -24.80 -6.66 -13.36
CA ARG A 437 -26.14 -6.33 -13.90
C ARG A 437 -26.81 -7.55 -14.52
N ALA A 438 -26.06 -8.40 -15.22
CA ALA A 438 -26.58 -9.63 -15.80
C ALA A 438 -27.07 -10.60 -14.71
N ILE A 439 -26.33 -10.73 -13.60
CA ILE A 439 -26.74 -11.52 -12.42
C ILE A 439 -28.08 -11.04 -11.86
N ASP A 440 -28.22 -9.74 -11.59
CA ASP A 440 -29.46 -9.17 -11.04
C ASP A 440 -30.64 -9.37 -12.00
N ASN A 441 -30.40 -9.28 -13.32
CA ASN A 441 -31.40 -9.56 -14.34
C ASN A 441 -31.83 -11.04 -14.34
N ILE A 442 -30.88 -11.97 -14.21
CA ILE A 442 -31.17 -13.41 -14.10
C ILE A 442 -32.04 -13.68 -12.87
N PHE A 443 -31.72 -13.08 -11.72
CA PHE A 443 -32.53 -13.23 -10.51
C PHE A 443 -33.94 -12.66 -10.70
N SER A 444 -34.04 -11.45 -11.24
CA SER A 444 -35.31 -10.74 -11.44
C SER A 444 -36.24 -11.45 -12.42
N ALA A 445 -35.69 -12.12 -13.43
CA ALA A 445 -36.45 -12.94 -14.39
C ALA A 445 -37.00 -14.24 -13.76
N ASN A 446 -36.52 -14.63 -12.57
CA ASN A 446 -36.86 -15.88 -11.91
C ASN A 446 -37.35 -15.64 -10.45
N PRO A 447 -38.57 -15.11 -10.24
CA PRO A 447 -39.05 -14.66 -8.93
C PRO A 447 -39.24 -15.76 -7.88
N ARG A 448 -39.05 -17.04 -8.24
CA ARG A 448 -39.12 -18.19 -7.33
C ARG A 448 -37.76 -18.61 -6.77
N LEU A 449 -36.67 -17.95 -7.18
CA LEU A 449 -35.34 -18.26 -6.67
C LEU A 449 -35.20 -17.81 -5.22
N ASP A 450 -34.55 -18.66 -4.41
CA ASP A 450 -34.12 -18.26 -3.08
C ASP A 450 -32.98 -17.25 -3.19
N PHE A 451 -33.15 -16.10 -2.55
CA PHE A 451 -32.20 -14.99 -2.62
C PHE A 451 -30.83 -15.37 -2.07
N PHE A 452 -30.80 -15.99 -0.89
CA PHE A 452 -29.56 -16.33 -0.19
C PHE A 452 -28.75 -17.36 -0.98
N SER A 453 -29.40 -18.43 -1.43
CA SER A 453 -28.76 -19.48 -2.22
C SER A 453 -28.23 -18.96 -3.56
N PHE A 454 -28.99 -18.10 -4.25
CA PHE A 454 -28.56 -17.54 -5.54
C PHE A 454 -27.37 -16.60 -5.37
N TYR A 455 -27.48 -15.57 -4.53
CA TYR A 455 -26.42 -14.57 -4.39
C TYR A 455 -25.15 -15.11 -3.70
N SER A 456 -25.25 -16.12 -2.83
CA SER A 456 -24.06 -16.79 -2.29
C SER A 456 -23.28 -17.57 -3.34
N ALA A 457 -23.91 -17.95 -4.47
CA ALA A 457 -23.24 -18.70 -5.52
C ALA A 457 -22.51 -17.82 -6.56
N VAL A 458 -22.82 -16.53 -6.67
CA VAL A 458 -22.37 -15.70 -7.81
C VAL A 458 -21.01 -15.04 -7.62
N ASP A 459 -20.63 -14.74 -6.38
CA ASP A 459 -19.36 -14.11 -6.01
C ASP A 459 -18.99 -14.51 -4.57
N LEU A 460 -17.70 -14.78 -4.36
CA LEU A 460 -17.15 -15.23 -3.07
C LEU A 460 -17.34 -14.18 -1.97
N ARG A 461 -17.10 -12.90 -2.26
CA ARG A 461 -17.26 -11.81 -1.28
C ARG A 461 -18.73 -11.63 -0.95
N VAL A 462 -19.59 -11.72 -1.96
CA VAL A 462 -21.05 -11.68 -1.77
C VAL A 462 -21.48 -12.78 -0.82
N ALA A 463 -21.01 -14.02 -1.01
CA ALA A 463 -21.34 -15.14 -0.13
C ALA A 463 -20.91 -14.90 1.32
N ARG A 464 -19.65 -14.50 1.53
CA ARG A 464 -19.11 -14.26 2.88
C ARG A 464 -19.80 -13.10 3.58
N ASN A 465 -19.94 -11.96 2.90
CA ASN A 465 -20.61 -10.78 3.45
C ASN A 465 -22.09 -11.05 3.72
N LEU A 466 -22.79 -11.74 2.80
CA LEU A 466 -24.19 -12.10 3.00
C LEU A 466 -24.37 -13.06 4.19
N SER A 467 -23.51 -14.07 4.31
CA SER A 467 -23.50 -14.98 5.47
C SER A 467 -23.24 -14.23 6.77
N PHE A 468 -22.30 -13.30 6.78
CA PHE A 468 -21.96 -12.48 7.95
C PHE A 468 -23.13 -11.58 8.37
N PHE A 469 -23.72 -10.82 7.43
CA PHE A 469 -24.86 -9.96 7.75
C PHE A 469 -26.10 -10.76 8.17
N ASN A 470 -26.39 -11.88 7.51
CA ASN A 470 -27.55 -12.70 7.85
C ASN A 470 -27.45 -13.23 9.28
N GLN A 471 -26.24 -13.66 9.68
CA GLN A 471 -25.98 -14.08 11.05
C GLN A 471 -26.24 -12.95 12.06
N ILE A 472 -25.71 -11.75 11.82
CA ILE A 472 -25.93 -10.60 12.71
C ILE A 472 -27.42 -10.26 12.82
N TYR A 473 -28.13 -10.22 11.69
CA TYR A 473 -29.55 -9.89 11.68
C TYR A 473 -30.36 -10.88 12.53
N ILE A 474 -30.09 -12.17 12.42
CA ILE A 474 -30.78 -13.23 13.17
C ILE A 474 -30.34 -13.25 14.63
N ASP A 475 -29.04 -13.43 14.89
CA ASP A 475 -28.51 -13.73 16.21
C ASP A 475 -28.44 -12.49 17.11
N ARG A 476 -28.16 -11.32 16.52
CA ARG A 476 -27.87 -10.09 17.26
C ARG A 476 -29.00 -9.08 17.23
N LEU A 477 -29.61 -8.88 16.06
CA LEU A 477 -30.66 -7.87 15.88
C LEU A 477 -32.07 -8.45 16.09
N ASN A 478 -32.19 -9.78 16.29
CA ASN A 478 -33.46 -10.49 16.42
C ASN A 478 -34.43 -10.20 15.26
N LYS A 479 -33.87 -10.06 14.05
CA LYS A 479 -34.57 -9.85 12.78
C LYS A 479 -34.54 -11.14 11.98
N SER A 480 -35.51 -11.32 11.07
CA SER A 480 -35.43 -12.41 10.09
C SER A 480 -34.51 -12.02 8.93
N GLY A 481 -34.07 -13.01 8.15
CA GLY A 481 -33.33 -12.77 6.89
C GLY A 481 -34.11 -11.88 5.89
N GLN A 482 -35.44 -11.79 6.01
CA GLN A 482 -36.26 -10.85 5.24
C GLN A 482 -35.96 -9.38 5.58
N GLY A 483 -35.56 -9.10 6.82
CA GLY A 483 -35.10 -7.77 7.23
C GLY A 483 -33.83 -7.35 6.50
N LEU A 484 -32.86 -8.26 6.40
CA LEU A 484 -31.63 -8.03 5.64
C LEU A 484 -31.94 -7.80 4.15
N LEU A 485 -32.79 -8.65 3.58
CA LEU A 485 -33.20 -8.53 2.18
C LEU A 485 -33.79 -7.15 1.87
N ARG A 486 -34.70 -6.66 2.73
CA ARG A 486 -35.30 -5.32 2.59
C ARG A 486 -34.24 -4.22 2.59
N ASP A 487 -33.28 -4.30 3.51
CA ASP A 487 -32.22 -3.29 3.64
C ASP A 487 -31.26 -3.33 2.44
N VAL A 488 -30.91 -4.53 1.93
CA VAL A 488 -30.08 -4.68 0.72
C VAL A 488 -30.77 -4.07 -0.50
N TYR A 489 -32.06 -4.36 -0.71
CA TYR A 489 -32.84 -3.73 -1.79
C TYR A 489 -32.92 -2.21 -1.63
N ALA A 490 -33.14 -1.72 -0.41
CA ALA A 490 -33.21 -0.28 -0.15
C ALA A 490 -31.89 0.41 -0.53
N VAL A 491 -30.75 -0.15 -0.13
CA VAL A 491 -29.42 0.38 -0.47
C VAL A 491 -29.19 0.33 -1.99
N SER A 492 -29.55 -0.79 -2.65
CA SER A 492 -29.42 -0.92 -4.11
C SER A 492 -30.22 0.17 -4.85
N GLN A 493 -31.48 0.39 -4.47
CA GLN A 493 -32.33 1.41 -5.08
C GLN A 493 -31.81 2.83 -4.83
N GLN A 494 -31.33 3.11 -3.62
CA GLN A 494 -30.84 4.45 -3.24
C GLN A 494 -29.50 4.81 -3.90
N THR A 495 -28.62 3.82 -4.05
CA THR A 495 -27.26 4.03 -4.61
C THR A 495 -27.19 3.79 -6.12
N GLY A 496 -28.20 3.13 -6.71
CA GLY A 496 -28.18 2.68 -8.11
C GLY A 496 -27.22 1.51 -8.38
N LEU A 497 -26.65 0.91 -7.32
CA LEU A 497 -25.77 -0.24 -7.43
C LEU A 497 -26.57 -1.53 -7.55
N THR A 498 -26.03 -2.51 -8.29
CA THR A 498 -26.57 -3.87 -8.32
C THR A 498 -26.47 -4.52 -6.94
N ILE A 499 -27.31 -5.52 -6.67
CA ILE A 499 -27.33 -6.24 -5.40
C ILE A 499 -25.98 -6.92 -5.15
N SER A 500 -25.43 -7.58 -6.19
CA SER A 500 -24.08 -8.15 -6.09
C SER A 500 -23.03 -7.10 -5.73
N ARG A 501 -23.15 -5.86 -6.23
CA ARG A 501 -22.20 -4.79 -5.88
C ARG A 501 -22.38 -4.27 -4.46
N VAL A 502 -23.62 -4.13 -3.99
CA VAL A 502 -23.90 -3.76 -2.59
C VAL A 502 -23.28 -4.77 -1.63
N LEU A 503 -23.39 -6.06 -1.93
CA LEU A 503 -22.86 -7.13 -1.10
C LEU A 503 -21.35 -7.37 -1.28
N ALA A 504 -20.76 -7.06 -2.43
CA ALA A 504 -19.32 -7.18 -2.68
C ALA A 504 -18.50 -5.97 -2.22
N GLY A 505 -19.13 -4.79 -2.10
CA GLY A 505 -18.45 -3.53 -1.77
C GLY A 505 -17.79 -2.83 -2.96
N TYR A 506 -17.14 -1.69 -2.68
CA TYR A 506 -16.53 -0.81 -3.69
C TYR A 506 -15.17 -1.30 -4.20
N PHE A 507 -14.37 -1.94 -3.34
CA PHE A 507 -13.01 -2.39 -3.64
C PHE A 507 -13.01 -3.63 -4.55
N GLN A 508 -12.09 -3.68 -5.51
CA GLN A 508 -12.00 -4.75 -6.51
C GLN A 508 -10.55 -5.22 -6.68
N ASP A 509 -10.27 -6.39 -6.13
CA ASP A 509 -9.00 -7.06 -6.34
C ASP A 509 -9.05 -8.03 -7.53
N SER A 510 -7.95 -8.11 -8.27
CA SER A 510 -7.62 -9.17 -9.23
C SER A 510 -7.75 -10.59 -8.69
N PHE A 511 -7.67 -10.79 -7.38
CA PHE A 511 -7.94 -12.08 -6.74
C PHE A 511 -9.38 -12.57 -7.02
N TYR A 512 -10.35 -11.65 -7.05
CA TYR A 512 -11.77 -12.00 -7.12
C TYR A 512 -12.36 -11.91 -8.52
N LEU A 513 -11.77 -11.16 -9.48
CA LEU A 513 -12.41 -10.94 -10.79
C LEU A 513 -11.38 -10.80 -11.92
N ARG A 514 -11.80 -11.19 -13.13
CA ARG A 514 -11.02 -11.06 -14.38
C ARG A 514 -10.58 -9.63 -14.69
N TYR A 515 -11.31 -8.63 -14.21
CA TYR A 515 -11.04 -7.22 -14.47
C TYR A 515 -10.92 -6.42 -13.18
N LYS A 516 -9.77 -5.76 -12.99
CA LYS A 516 -9.54 -4.79 -11.92
C LYS A 516 -10.14 -3.44 -12.32
N LYS A 517 -11.39 -3.16 -11.94
CA LYS A 517 -11.98 -1.81 -12.02
C LYS A 517 -12.62 -1.43 -10.70
N SER A 518 -11.85 -0.79 -9.84
CA SER A 518 -12.36 -0.24 -8.59
C SER A 518 -13.39 0.86 -8.86
N LEU A 519 -14.51 0.82 -8.14
CA LEU A 519 -15.49 1.90 -8.17
C LEU A 519 -15.02 3.13 -7.39
N ILE A 520 -14.04 2.99 -6.50
CA ILE A 520 -13.50 4.12 -5.74
C ILE A 520 -12.77 5.10 -6.68
N ARG A 521 -12.26 4.59 -7.82
CA ARG A 521 -11.60 5.40 -8.87
C ARG A 521 -12.54 6.40 -9.56
N GLU A 522 -13.85 6.19 -9.50
CA GLU A 522 -14.82 7.08 -10.13
C GLU A 522 -14.95 8.38 -9.34
N LYS A 523 -14.58 9.50 -9.96
CA LYS A 523 -14.74 10.82 -9.36
C LYS A 523 -16.12 11.38 -9.66
N PRO A 524 -16.92 11.76 -8.65
CA PRO A 524 -18.18 12.44 -8.90
C PRO A 524 -17.94 13.80 -9.58
N SER A 525 -18.89 14.23 -10.41
CA SER A 525 -18.89 15.60 -10.92
C SER A 525 -19.11 16.56 -9.76
N ARG A 526 -18.29 17.61 -9.66
CA ARG A 526 -18.34 18.57 -8.55
C ARG A 526 -18.67 19.97 -9.02
N ALA A 527 -19.42 20.70 -8.21
CA ALA A 527 -19.58 22.13 -8.40
C ALA A 527 -18.26 22.86 -8.06
N PRO A 528 -18.02 24.05 -8.64
CA PRO A 528 -16.96 24.93 -8.16
C PRO A 528 -17.14 25.20 -6.65
N PRO A 529 -16.05 25.16 -5.86
CA PRO A 529 -16.14 25.44 -4.43
C PRO A 529 -16.44 26.92 -4.20
N ARG A 530 -17.21 27.22 -3.15
CA ARG A 530 -17.38 28.60 -2.66
C ARG A 530 -16.30 28.94 -1.63
N ILE A 531 -15.97 27.99 -0.76
CA ILE A 531 -14.99 28.15 0.31
C ILE A 531 -13.76 27.32 -0.03
N VAL A 532 -12.58 27.93 0.02
CA VAL A 532 -11.30 27.23 -0.11
C VAL A 532 -10.56 27.34 1.22
N TYR A 533 -10.27 26.22 1.87
CA TYR A 533 -9.52 26.17 3.10
C TYR A 533 -8.06 25.76 2.83
N LEU A 534 -7.10 26.48 3.42
CA LEU A 534 -5.68 26.17 3.39
C LEU A 534 -5.17 25.85 4.81
N GLY A 535 -4.62 24.66 5.01
CA GLY A 535 -4.04 24.29 6.31
C GLY A 535 -3.73 22.80 6.48
N GLY A 536 -3.99 22.28 7.68
CA GLY A 536 -3.78 20.87 8.05
C GLY A 536 -5.09 20.15 8.37
N GLY A 537 -5.02 18.89 8.82
CA GLY A 537 -6.17 18.04 9.13
C GLY A 537 -6.37 17.78 10.62
N GLY A 538 -5.86 18.65 11.50
CA GLY A 538 -5.99 18.50 12.94
C GLY A 538 -7.44 18.62 13.45
N LYS A 539 -7.71 18.10 14.66
CA LYS A 539 -9.07 17.97 15.22
C LYS A 539 -9.90 19.27 15.22
N ALA A 540 -9.27 20.41 15.53
CA ALA A 540 -9.96 21.72 15.54
C ALA A 540 -10.42 22.16 14.14
N THR A 541 -9.59 21.89 13.12
CA THR A 541 -9.95 22.14 11.73
C THR A 541 -11.05 21.18 11.27
N THR A 542 -10.94 19.89 11.58
CA THR A 542 -11.93 18.90 11.13
C THR A 542 -13.32 19.17 11.68
N THR A 543 -13.43 19.59 12.96
CA THR A 543 -14.73 19.91 13.56
C THR A 543 -15.31 21.21 12.99
N LEU A 544 -14.48 22.24 12.77
CA LEU A 544 -14.94 23.49 12.12
C LEU A 544 -15.52 23.24 10.73
N LEU A 545 -14.81 22.47 9.90
CA LEU A 545 -15.25 22.16 8.54
C LEU A 545 -16.50 21.27 8.54
N GLN A 546 -16.65 20.39 9.53
CA GLN A 546 -17.88 19.63 9.71
C GLN A 546 -19.07 20.55 10.04
N THR A 547 -18.89 21.52 10.95
CA THR A 547 -19.92 22.52 11.28
C THR A 547 -20.31 23.34 10.04
N PHE A 548 -19.35 23.69 9.17
CA PHE A 548 -19.64 24.38 7.90
C PHE A 548 -20.58 23.57 7.02
N ILE A 549 -20.30 22.28 6.82
CA ILE A 549 -21.17 21.39 6.04
C ILE A 549 -22.56 21.32 6.69
N ALA A 550 -22.65 21.16 8.01
CA ALA A 550 -23.91 21.12 8.74
C ALA A 550 -24.75 22.41 8.62
N LYS A 551 -24.09 23.57 8.45
CA LYS A 551 -24.73 24.88 8.24
C LYS A 551 -25.05 25.19 6.77
N GLY A 552 -24.79 24.26 5.84
CA GLY A 552 -25.04 24.48 4.41
C GLY A 552 -23.92 25.23 3.67
N LEU A 553 -22.74 25.32 4.27
CA LEU A 553 -21.50 25.83 3.63
C LEU A 553 -20.68 24.65 3.05
N ASP A 554 -21.36 23.76 2.34
CA ASP A 554 -20.85 22.46 1.86
C ASP A 554 -20.04 22.54 0.56
N LYS A 555 -20.10 23.65 -0.19
CA LYS A 555 -19.24 23.94 -1.35
C LYS A 555 -17.83 24.31 -0.90
N LEU A 556 -17.10 23.33 -0.41
CA LEU A 556 -15.83 23.48 0.28
C LEU A 556 -14.71 22.73 -0.44
N ALA A 557 -13.53 23.34 -0.55
CA ALA A 557 -12.31 22.67 -0.97
C ALA A 557 -11.21 22.84 0.07
N CYS A 558 -10.80 21.73 0.67
CA CYS A 558 -9.76 21.69 1.69
C CYS A 558 -8.43 21.30 1.06
N ILE A 559 -7.53 22.27 0.90
CA ILE A 559 -6.18 22.09 0.42
C ILE A 559 -5.26 21.93 1.63
N ILE A 560 -4.68 20.75 1.80
CA ILE A 560 -3.94 20.43 3.02
C ILE A 560 -2.48 20.03 2.82
N SER A 561 -1.68 20.31 3.85
CA SER A 561 -0.28 19.87 3.94
C SER A 561 -0.16 18.34 3.80
N SER A 562 0.92 17.91 3.15
CA SER A 562 1.26 16.51 2.90
C SER A 562 2.58 16.10 3.57
N SER A 563 2.95 16.80 4.64
CA SER A 563 4.27 16.67 5.27
C SER A 563 4.26 16.04 6.67
N ASP A 564 3.12 15.47 7.08
CA ASP A 564 2.98 14.73 8.35
C ASP A 564 3.95 13.54 8.36
N ASP A 565 4.80 13.46 9.38
CA ASP A 565 5.76 12.38 9.58
C ASP A 565 5.68 11.78 10.98
N GLY A 566 4.51 11.90 11.64
CA GLY A 566 4.29 11.49 13.02
C GLY A 566 3.45 10.22 13.21
N GLY A 567 3.41 9.76 14.45
CA GLY A 567 2.41 8.80 14.94
C GLY A 567 2.41 7.42 14.27
N SER A 568 1.21 6.88 13.99
CA SER A 568 1.04 5.58 13.33
C SER A 568 1.39 5.63 11.85
N SER A 569 1.22 6.79 11.21
CA SER A 569 1.57 7.03 9.81
C SER A 569 3.07 6.88 9.59
N TRP A 570 3.89 7.42 10.50
CA TRP A 570 5.34 7.19 10.52
C TRP A 570 5.72 5.71 10.57
N LYS A 571 5.11 4.94 11.48
CA LYS A 571 5.41 3.50 11.63
C LYS A 571 5.08 2.71 10.37
N ILE A 572 3.99 3.06 9.69
CA ILE A 572 3.64 2.47 8.39
C ILE A 572 4.71 2.81 7.36
N MET A 573 5.10 4.08 7.27
CA MET A 573 6.14 4.52 6.35
C MET A 573 7.46 3.79 6.62
N GLU A 574 7.94 3.79 7.87
CA GLU A 574 9.16 3.09 8.26
C GLU A 574 9.09 1.60 7.87
N THR A 575 7.95 0.98 8.09
CA THR A 575 7.74 -0.43 7.74
C THR A 575 7.74 -0.64 6.22
N PHE A 576 7.05 0.20 5.45
CA PHE A 576 7.03 0.11 3.99
C PHE A 576 8.38 0.43 3.37
N PHE A 577 9.09 1.40 3.92
CA PHE A 577 10.46 1.72 3.54
C PHE A 577 11.39 0.54 3.83
N ASN A 578 11.38 0.00 5.05
CA ASN A 578 12.25 -1.10 5.47
C ASN A 578 11.92 -2.45 4.82
N LYS A 579 10.67 -2.69 4.42
CA LYS A 579 10.22 -3.96 3.83
C LYS A 579 10.13 -3.92 2.31
N LEU A 580 9.66 -2.81 1.75
CA LEU A 580 9.33 -2.63 0.34
C LEU A 580 10.21 -1.60 -0.39
N GLY A 581 10.98 -0.78 0.32
CA GLY A 581 11.78 0.30 -0.29
C GLY A 581 10.96 1.53 -0.67
N ILE A 582 9.69 1.60 -0.27
CA ILE A 582 8.74 2.61 -0.73
C ILE A 582 8.54 3.68 0.35
N TYR A 583 8.76 4.94 -0.03
CA TYR A 583 8.42 6.09 0.81
C TYR A 583 6.93 6.45 0.66
N PHE A 584 6.06 5.77 1.41
CA PHE A 584 4.62 6.02 1.42
C PHE A 584 4.16 6.36 2.84
N ILE A 585 3.67 7.59 3.02
CA ILE A 585 3.00 8.00 4.24
C ILE A 585 1.51 8.03 3.94
N PRO A 586 0.67 7.22 4.62
CA PRO A 586 -0.76 7.47 4.61
C PRO A 586 -0.97 8.79 5.34
N PRO A 587 -1.46 9.84 4.68
CA PRO A 587 -1.63 11.12 5.34
C PRO A 587 -2.69 10.97 6.43
N GLY A 588 -2.28 10.91 7.69
CA GLY A 588 -3.19 10.61 8.80
C GLY A 588 -4.24 11.70 8.96
N ASP A 589 -3.77 12.95 8.91
CA ASP A 589 -4.58 14.17 8.90
C ASP A 589 -5.55 14.23 7.71
N ALA A 590 -5.12 13.79 6.53
CA ALA A 590 -5.97 13.68 5.36
C ALA A 590 -7.08 12.65 5.52
N ALA A 591 -6.73 11.47 6.04
CA ALA A 591 -7.67 10.37 6.23
C ALA A 591 -8.74 10.76 7.24
N GLY A 592 -8.31 11.32 8.37
CA GLY A 592 -9.18 11.87 9.40
C GLY A 592 -10.09 12.95 8.81
N LEU A 593 -9.51 13.95 8.14
CA LEU A 593 -10.28 15.03 7.52
C LEU A 593 -11.29 14.50 6.51
N ALA A 594 -10.92 13.58 5.62
CA ALA A 594 -11.85 12.98 4.68
C ALA A 594 -13.02 12.29 5.39
N ILE A 595 -12.77 11.56 6.48
CA ILE A 595 -13.83 10.93 7.28
C ILE A 595 -14.77 11.99 7.87
N PHE A 596 -14.26 13.08 8.45
CA PHE A 596 -15.09 14.15 9.01
C PHE A 596 -15.86 14.92 7.93
N LEU A 597 -15.27 15.14 6.75
CA LEU A 597 -15.93 15.79 5.62
C LEU A 597 -17.06 14.96 5.00
N SER A 598 -17.20 13.67 5.35
CA SER A 598 -18.40 12.90 5.01
C SER A 598 -19.65 13.45 5.70
N ASN A 599 -19.47 14.15 6.83
CA ASN A 599 -20.54 14.59 7.72
C ASN A 599 -21.53 13.47 8.06
N ASP A 600 -21.04 12.23 8.11
CA ASP A 600 -21.82 11.03 8.41
C ASP A 600 -21.36 10.48 9.77
N ASN A 601 -22.08 10.83 10.83
CA ASN A 601 -21.75 10.44 12.20
C ASN A 601 -21.67 8.92 12.38
N PHE A 602 -22.35 8.13 11.55
CA PHE A 602 -22.23 6.67 11.57
C PHE A 602 -20.89 6.19 11.03
N LYS A 603 -20.41 6.77 9.93
CA LYS A 603 -19.07 6.46 9.39
C LYS A 603 -17.96 6.99 10.30
N ILE A 604 -18.12 8.20 10.84
CA ILE A 604 -17.18 8.80 11.79
C ILE A 604 -17.11 7.96 13.07
N PHE A 605 -18.24 7.51 13.60
CA PHE A 605 -18.25 6.59 14.75
C PHE A 605 -17.50 5.30 14.45
N THR A 606 -17.81 4.66 13.31
CA THR A 606 -17.22 3.38 12.90
C THR A 606 -15.70 3.46 12.70
N LEU A 607 -15.21 4.52 12.05
CA LEU A 607 -13.80 4.61 11.63
C LEU A 607 -12.91 5.42 12.58
N PHE A 608 -13.49 6.33 13.37
CA PHE A 608 -12.73 7.31 14.15
C PHE A 608 -13.13 7.33 15.63
N TRP A 609 -14.37 7.70 15.98
CA TRP A 609 -14.71 7.94 17.40
C TRP A 609 -14.61 6.69 18.27
N ALA A 610 -14.94 5.50 17.74
CA ALA A 610 -14.69 4.24 18.45
C ALA A 610 -13.22 4.04 18.83
N GLU A 611 -12.27 4.64 18.08
CA GLU A 611 -10.83 4.52 18.32
C GLU A 611 -10.27 5.64 19.19
N SER A 612 -10.85 6.85 19.13
CA SER A 612 -10.28 8.07 19.68
C SER A 612 -10.98 8.62 20.92
N GLU A 613 -12.29 8.41 21.05
CA GLU A 613 -13.08 9.08 22.10
C GLU A 613 -12.95 8.36 23.46
N LYS A 614 -12.91 9.17 24.52
CA LYS A 614 -12.87 8.67 25.90
C LYS A 614 -14.28 8.34 26.37
N GLY A 615 -14.41 7.38 27.28
CA GLY A 615 -15.71 7.04 27.86
C GLY A 615 -16.58 6.10 27.01
N ILE A 616 -16.09 5.64 25.85
CA ILE A 616 -16.78 4.60 25.06
C ILE A 616 -17.09 3.38 25.97
N PRO A 617 -18.37 2.96 26.05
CA PRO A 617 -18.82 1.88 26.92
C PRO A 617 -18.04 0.57 26.79
N GLY A 618 -18.06 -0.24 27.85
CA GLY A 618 -17.30 -1.50 27.94
C GLY A 618 -17.71 -2.57 26.93
N TYR A 619 -18.96 -2.55 26.45
CA TYR A 619 -19.48 -3.52 25.48
C TYR A 619 -18.99 -3.26 24.04
N ILE A 620 -18.39 -2.11 23.76
CA ILE A 620 -17.64 -1.87 22.51
C ILE A 620 -16.23 -2.40 22.75
N THR A 621 -16.02 -3.67 22.43
CA THR A 621 -14.73 -4.34 22.65
C THR A 621 -13.71 -4.00 21.57
N SER A 622 -14.19 -3.52 20.41
CA SER A 622 -13.34 -3.04 19.31
C SER A 622 -12.83 -1.60 19.50
N LYS A 623 -13.02 -1.00 20.68
CA LYS A 623 -12.61 0.38 20.97
C LYS A 623 -11.09 0.56 21.02
N GLY A 624 -10.64 1.78 20.70
CA GLY A 624 -9.22 2.11 20.63
C GLY A 624 -8.57 1.76 19.29
N ARG A 625 -7.28 2.05 19.18
CA ARG A 625 -6.48 1.69 17.99
C ARG A 625 -6.33 0.18 17.86
N ILE A 626 -6.28 -0.29 16.62
CA ILE A 626 -6.27 -1.72 16.29
C ILE A 626 -4.93 -2.35 16.66
N ARG A 627 -5.00 -3.45 17.43
CA ARG A 627 -3.88 -4.31 17.81
C ARG A 627 -4.32 -5.77 17.73
N ALA A 628 -4.04 -6.43 16.61
CA ALA A 628 -4.47 -7.80 16.37
C ALA A 628 -3.57 -8.51 15.34
N ALA A 629 -3.58 -9.84 15.33
CA ALA A 629 -2.88 -10.63 14.32
C ALA A 629 -3.54 -10.56 12.92
N LYS A 630 -4.83 -10.23 12.86
CA LYS A 630 -5.63 -10.05 11.65
C LYS A 630 -6.59 -8.87 11.80
N LEU A 631 -6.89 -8.17 10.71
CA LEU A 631 -7.76 -7.02 10.61
C LEU A 631 -9.22 -7.41 10.39
N SER A 632 -9.51 -8.34 9.49
CA SER A 632 -10.90 -8.74 9.15
C SER A 632 -11.74 -9.06 10.39
N PRO A 633 -11.26 -9.90 11.34
CA PRO A 633 -12.04 -10.23 12.53
C PRO A 633 -12.32 -9.04 13.46
N VAL A 634 -11.45 -8.02 13.46
CA VAL A 634 -11.62 -6.81 14.26
C VAL A 634 -12.72 -5.94 13.65
N TRP A 635 -12.72 -5.76 12.33
CA TRP A 635 -13.76 -5.00 11.63
C TRP A 635 -15.10 -5.73 11.61
N GLU A 636 -15.12 -7.06 11.46
CA GLU A 636 -16.33 -7.86 11.64
C GLU A 636 -16.97 -7.59 13.02
N ARG A 637 -16.18 -7.70 14.09
CA ARG A 637 -16.68 -7.42 15.44
C ARG A 637 -17.15 -5.98 15.62
N ARG A 638 -16.42 -5.01 15.05
CA ARG A 638 -16.82 -3.60 15.10
C ARG A 638 -18.15 -3.36 14.39
N ILE A 639 -18.35 -3.95 13.21
CA ILE A 639 -19.60 -3.85 12.45
C ILE A 639 -20.77 -4.45 13.25
N GLU A 640 -20.57 -5.62 13.87
CA GLU A 640 -21.56 -6.24 14.74
C GLU A 640 -21.93 -5.34 15.94
N GLU A 641 -20.93 -4.76 16.60
CA GLU A 641 -21.12 -3.85 17.73
C GLU A 641 -21.87 -2.58 17.32
N VAL A 642 -21.49 -1.95 16.20
CA VAL A 642 -22.16 -0.74 15.67
C VAL A 642 -23.61 -1.03 15.31
N LEU A 643 -23.89 -2.12 14.59
CA LEU A 643 -25.27 -2.50 14.25
C LEU A 643 -26.09 -2.81 15.51
N GLY A 644 -25.50 -3.48 16.49
CA GLY A 644 -26.15 -3.77 17.77
C GLY A 644 -26.45 -2.52 18.60
N VAL A 645 -25.62 -1.47 18.52
CA VAL A 645 -25.88 -0.17 19.15
C VAL A 645 -27.08 0.52 18.49
N LEU A 646 -27.13 0.54 17.16
CA LEU A 646 -28.19 1.25 16.42
C LEU A 646 -29.59 0.67 16.64
N GLU A 647 -29.70 -0.61 17.00
CA GLU A 647 -30.98 -1.27 17.27
C GLU A 647 -31.38 -1.27 18.75
N ASP A 648 -30.52 -0.77 19.64
CA ASP A 648 -30.74 -0.72 21.08
C ASP A 648 -30.77 0.75 21.54
N PRO A 649 -31.97 1.35 21.72
CA PRO A 649 -32.08 2.78 22.05
C PRO A 649 -31.34 3.18 23.32
N GLY A 650 -31.20 2.27 24.30
CA GLY A 650 -30.46 2.53 25.53
C GLY A 650 -28.96 2.66 25.25
N LYS A 651 -28.38 1.73 24.49
CA LYS A 651 -26.98 1.80 24.08
C LYS A 651 -26.71 2.98 23.15
N LEU A 652 -27.63 3.28 22.24
CA LEU A 652 -27.50 4.44 21.36
C LEU A 652 -27.44 5.74 22.16
N GLN A 653 -28.30 5.90 23.17
CA GLN A 653 -28.27 7.06 24.07
C GLN A 653 -26.95 7.15 24.85
N GLU A 654 -26.45 6.03 25.37
CA GLU A 654 -25.15 6.00 26.06
C GLU A 654 -23.99 6.40 25.14
N ILE A 655 -24.00 5.94 23.89
CA ILE A 655 -22.99 6.30 22.89
C ILE A 655 -23.11 7.78 22.55
N GLN A 656 -24.30 8.29 22.22
CA GLN A 656 -24.49 9.70 21.88
C GLN A 656 -24.13 10.65 23.04
N ALA A 657 -24.28 10.20 24.29
CA ALA A 657 -23.91 10.98 25.45
C ALA A 657 -22.39 11.18 25.61
N VAL A 658 -21.56 10.32 25.01
CA VAL A 658 -20.09 10.42 25.08
C VAL A 658 -19.46 11.00 23.82
N LEU A 659 -20.24 11.17 22.74
CA LEU A 659 -19.75 11.75 21.49
C LEU A 659 -19.66 13.29 21.58
N PRO A 660 -18.70 13.90 20.86
CA PRO A 660 -18.57 15.36 20.79
C PRO A 660 -19.87 16.03 20.35
N ASP A 661 -20.18 17.19 20.93
CA ASP A 661 -21.34 18.03 20.61
C ASP A 661 -22.70 17.29 20.65
N LYS A 662 -22.76 16.16 21.38
CA LYS A 662 -23.92 15.25 21.43
C LYS A 662 -24.34 14.76 20.03
N ALA A 663 -23.36 14.50 19.17
CA ALA A 663 -23.58 14.02 17.82
C ALA A 663 -24.55 12.83 17.77
N GLU A 664 -25.60 12.96 16.96
CA GLU A 664 -26.59 11.91 16.73
C GLU A 664 -26.07 10.90 15.71
N VAL A 665 -26.16 9.61 16.03
CA VAL A 665 -25.65 8.52 15.18
C VAL A 665 -26.83 7.76 14.60
N GLU A 666 -27.07 7.91 13.30
CA GLU A 666 -28.11 7.19 12.57
C GLU A 666 -27.52 6.28 11.51
N LYS A 667 -28.19 5.15 11.23
CA LYS A 667 -27.75 4.22 10.19
C LYS A 667 -27.69 4.92 8.83
N SER A 668 -26.50 4.99 8.24
CA SER A 668 -26.32 5.61 6.93
C SER A 668 -27.09 4.88 5.83
N LYS A 669 -27.50 5.63 4.80
CA LYS A 669 -28.26 5.13 3.65
C LYS A 669 -27.49 4.08 2.84
N ASP A 670 -26.17 4.12 2.88
CA ASP A 670 -25.27 3.19 2.20
C ASP A 670 -24.60 2.19 3.15
N ALA A 671 -25.11 2.03 4.38
CA ALA A 671 -24.44 1.28 5.45
C ALA A 671 -23.99 -0.13 5.04
N ILE A 672 -24.82 -0.88 4.29
CA ILE A 672 -24.47 -2.24 3.87
C ILE A 672 -23.30 -2.25 2.88
N VAL A 673 -23.27 -1.34 1.90
CA VAL A 673 -22.16 -1.28 0.93
C VAL A 673 -20.89 -0.70 1.57
N PHE A 674 -21.03 0.22 2.53
CA PHE A 674 -19.92 0.70 3.33
C PHE A 674 -19.28 -0.45 4.14
N PHE A 675 -20.07 -1.22 4.88
CA PHE A 675 -19.58 -2.34 5.67
C PHE A 675 -19.03 -3.48 4.80
N SER A 676 -19.68 -3.86 3.70
CA SER A 676 -19.15 -4.88 2.79
C SER A 676 -17.82 -4.45 2.14
N SER A 677 -17.62 -3.15 1.95
CA SER A 677 -16.34 -2.58 1.50
C SER A 677 -15.26 -2.71 2.57
N LEU A 678 -15.57 -2.44 3.85
CA LEU A 678 -14.61 -2.64 4.94
C LEU A 678 -14.23 -4.12 5.10
N LEU A 679 -15.19 -5.04 5.06
CA LEU A 679 -14.93 -6.48 5.15
C LEU A 679 -14.00 -6.93 4.02
N SER A 680 -14.33 -6.58 2.78
CA SER A 680 -13.52 -6.93 1.61
C SER A 680 -12.11 -6.33 1.67
N LEU A 681 -11.98 -5.10 2.20
CA LEU A 681 -10.70 -4.45 2.40
C LEU A 681 -9.88 -5.10 3.53
N GLY A 682 -10.53 -5.52 4.61
CA GLY A 682 -9.91 -6.20 5.74
C GLY A 682 -9.28 -7.51 5.32
N GLU A 683 -10.02 -8.31 4.54
CA GLU A 683 -9.52 -9.55 3.93
C GLU A 683 -8.32 -9.32 3.01
N LEU A 684 -8.40 -8.28 2.17
CA LEU A 684 -7.32 -7.91 1.26
C LEU A 684 -6.06 -7.52 2.03
N LEU A 685 -6.17 -6.67 3.05
CA LEU A 685 -5.04 -6.23 3.87
C LEU A 685 -4.44 -7.39 4.68
N ASP A 686 -5.28 -8.29 5.19
CA ASP A 686 -4.84 -9.51 5.86
C ASP A 686 -3.97 -10.35 4.92
N ARG A 687 -4.49 -10.67 3.73
CA ARG A 687 -3.82 -11.51 2.74
C ARG A 687 -2.54 -10.87 2.18
N GLU A 688 -2.60 -9.58 1.86
CA GLU A 688 -1.54 -8.91 1.09
C GLU A 688 -0.47 -8.26 1.94
N LEU A 689 -0.79 -7.79 3.15
CA LEU A 689 0.15 -7.04 3.97
C LEU A 689 0.45 -7.69 5.32
N ILE A 690 -0.56 -8.22 6.01
CA ILE A 690 -0.38 -8.68 7.40
C ILE A 690 0.17 -10.10 7.44
N GLU A 691 -0.43 -11.05 6.71
CA GLU A 691 0.01 -12.45 6.64
C GLU A 691 1.40 -12.59 6.01
N LYS A 692 1.75 -11.68 5.08
CA LYS A 692 3.10 -11.58 4.49
C LYS A 692 4.13 -10.93 5.43
N GLY A 693 3.71 -10.48 6.62
CA GLY A 693 4.59 -9.83 7.59
C GLY A 693 5.14 -8.48 7.14
N ILE A 694 4.44 -7.82 6.20
CA ILE A 694 4.72 -6.44 5.79
C ILE A 694 4.22 -5.53 6.92
N LEU A 695 2.94 -5.58 7.28
CA LEU A 695 2.39 -4.85 8.42
C LEU A 695 2.30 -5.74 9.66
N ASN A 696 2.64 -5.21 10.84
CA ASN A 696 2.45 -5.90 12.12
C ASN A 696 1.59 -5.04 13.06
N LEU A 697 0.28 -5.29 13.06
CA LEU A 697 -0.66 -4.50 13.88
C LEU A 697 -0.51 -4.77 15.38
N GLU A 698 0.03 -5.94 15.78
CA GLU A 698 0.24 -6.29 17.19
C GLU A 698 1.35 -5.45 17.84
N LYS A 699 2.40 -5.13 17.08
CA LYS A 699 3.51 -4.26 17.50
C LYS A 699 3.19 -2.80 17.24
N ASP A 700 2.62 -2.51 16.08
CA ASP A 700 2.42 -1.16 15.57
C ASP A 700 0.94 -0.86 15.51
N LYS A 701 0.37 -0.43 16.65
CA LYS A 701 -1.03 0.02 16.75
C LYS A 701 -1.42 0.93 15.59
N GLN A 702 -2.48 0.59 14.86
CA GLN A 702 -2.95 1.34 13.67
C GLN A 702 -4.35 1.92 13.86
N SER A 703 -4.65 2.99 13.12
CA SER A 703 -6.02 3.52 12.99
C SER A 703 -6.74 2.90 11.79
N SER A 704 -8.06 2.79 11.87
CA SER A 704 -8.87 2.37 10.70
C SER A 704 -8.72 3.33 9.54
N ALA A 705 -8.58 4.63 9.80
CA ALA A 705 -8.35 5.65 8.78
C ALA A 705 -7.07 5.39 7.96
N ASN A 706 -5.96 5.05 8.61
CA ASN A 706 -4.70 4.74 7.92
C ASN A 706 -4.81 3.44 7.11
N LEU A 707 -5.41 2.40 7.70
CA LEU A 707 -5.60 1.11 7.04
C LEU A 707 -6.52 1.22 5.82
N MET A 708 -7.57 2.05 5.91
CA MET A 708 -8.45 2.36 4.79
C MET A 708 -7.69 3.01 3.63
N LEU A 709 -6.84 4.00 3.90
CA LEU A 709 -6.03 4.64 2.86
C LEU A 709 -5.02 3.68 2.22
N ILE A 710 -4.37 2.84 3.01
CA ILE A 710 -3.45 1.81 2.50
C ILE A 710 -4.21 0.85 1.59
N GLY A 711 -5.39 0.39 2.02
CA GLY A 711 -6.22 -0.51 1.24
C GLY A 711 -6.69 0.12 -0.06
N ALA A 712 -7.10 1.39 -0.05
CA ALA A 712 -7.44 2.14 -1.26
C ALA A 712 -6.24 2.30 -2.19
N ALA A 713 -5.06 2.64 -1.64
CA ALA A 713 -3.83 2.73 -2.42
C ALA A 713 -3.46 1.39 -3.07
N TYR A 714 -3.66 0.27 -2.36
CA TYR A 714 -3.44 -1.07 -2.91
C TYR A 714 -4.43 -1.42 -4.02
N ASP A 715 -5.72 -1.18 -3.76
CA ASP A 715 -6.81 -1.42 -4.70
C ASP A 715 -6.68 -0.59 -5.98
N LEU A 716 -6.11 0.61 -5.91
CA LEU A 716 -5.80 1.43 -7.09
C LEU A 716 -4.52 1.00 -7.80
N GLY A 717 -3.68 0.19 -7.15
CA GLY A 717 -2.37 -0.21 -7.66
C GLY A 717 -1.30 0.86 -7.47
N VAL A 718 -1.51 1.78 -6.51
CA VAL A 718 -0.49 2.73 -6.05
C VAL A 718 0.55 2.02 -5.16
N ILE A 719 0.11 1.00 -4.41
CA ILE A 719 0.97 0.17 -3.55
C ILE A 719 0.72 -1.28 -3.95
N GLY A 720 1.64 -1.94 -4.66
CA GLY A 720 1.44 -3.30 -5.15
C GLY A 720 2.32 -3.64 -6.35
N GLN A 721 2.46 -4.93 -6.65
CA GLN A 721 3.59 -5.56 -7.36
C GLN A 721 4.02 -5.05 -8.74
N GLU A 722 3.41 -4.04 -9.37
CA GLU A 722 3.78 -3.72 -10.77
C GLU A 722 3.87 -2.24 -11.16
N LYS A 723 3.57 -1.27 -10.29
CA LYS A 723 3.74 0.15 -10.65
C LYS A 723 4.18 0.94 -9.43
N GLY A 724 5.17 1.81 -9.62
CA GLY A 724 5.57 2.78 -8.59
C GLY A 724 4.40 3.64 -8.12
N ILE A 725 4.62 4.46 -7.10
CA ILE A 725 3.57 5.30 -6.52
C ILE A 725 3.00 6.20 -7.62
N ASN A 726 1.69 6.07 -7.92
CA ASN A 726 0.93 7.07 -8.68
C ASN A 726 0.13 7.96 -7.70
N PRO A 727 0.70 9.09 -7.26
CA PRO A 727 0.04 10.14 -6.47
C PRO A 727 -1.43 10.41 -6.76
N ALA A 728 -1.79 10.55 -8.04
CA ALA A 728 -3.09 11.09 -8.45
C ALA A 728 -4.27 10.18 -8.06
N GLU A 729 -4.00 8.92 -7.75
CA GLU A 729 -5.03 7.94 -7.39
C GLU A 729 -5.28 7.89 -5.88
N LEU A 730 -4.36 8.32 -5.03
CA LEU A 730 -4.52 8.27 -3.57
C LEU A 730 -5.68 9.11 -3.02
N SER A 731 -6.27 10.01 -3.81
CA SER A 731 -7.44 10.81 -3.42
C SER A 731 -8.76 10.05 -3.41
N ASN A 732 -8.83 8.88 -4.06
CA ASN A 732 -10.06 8.25 -4.56
C ASN A 732 -10.94 7.55 -3.49
N ILE A 733 -11.03 8.06 -2.26
CA ILE A 733 -11.88 7.46 -1.19
C ILE A 733 -13.27 8.09 -1.10
N GLU A 734 -13.60 9.05 -1.97
CA GLU A 734 -14.78 9.88 -1.80
C GLU A 734 -16.08 9.10 -1.94
N LYS A 735 -16.11 8.09 -2.81
CA LYS A 735 -17.28 7.21 -2.99
C LYS A 735 -17.53 6.30 -1.78
N LEU A 736 -16.49 5.85 -1.09
CA LEU A 736 -16.62 5.03 0.12
C LEU A 736 -17.18 5.85 1.27
N LEU A 737 -16.67 7.08 1.43
CA LEU A 737 -17.10 8.00 2.48
C LEU A 737 -18.40 8.72 2.13
N SER A 738 -18.89 8.62 0.89
CA SER A 738 -20.05 9.35 0.38
C SER A 738 -19.92 10.85 0.60
N LEU A 739 -18.73 11.38 0.29
CA LEU A 739 -18.49 12.82 0.34
C LEU A 739 -19.49 13.51 -0.60
N SER A 740 -20.07 14.62 -0.14
CA SER A 740 -20.98 15.41 -0.98
C SER A 740 -20.28 15.81 -2.28
N ASN A 741 -21.05 15.99 -3.36
CA ASN A 741 -20.51 16.45 -4.64
C ASN A 741 -19.90 17.87 -4.53
N ASP A 742 -20.20 18.58 -3.45
CA ASP A 742 -19.80 19.95 -3.19
C ASP A 742 -18.53 20.05 -2.32
N THR A 743 -18.14 18.99 -1.61
CA THR A 743 -16.96 18.96 -0.74
C THR A 743 -15.75 18.29 -1.41
N GLN A 744 -14.58 18.92 -1.28
CA GLN A 744 -13.32 18.44 -1.84
C GLN A 744 -12.25 18.35 -0.77
N PHE A 745 -11.55 17.22 -0.75
CA PHE A 745 -10.37 16.99 0.07
C PHE A 745 -9.16 16.82 -0.86
N VAL A 746 -8.13 17.66 -0.71
CA VAL A 746 -7.00 17.71 -1.66
C VAL A 746 -5.68 17.93 -0.92
N PRO A 747 -4.80 16.92 -0.81
CA PRO A 747 -3.42 17.18 -0.42
C PRO A 747 -2.74 18.06 -1.46
N VAL A 748 -1.87 18.97 -1.02
CA VAL A 748 -1.15 19.83 -1.97
C VAL A 748 -0.26 18.99 -2.88
N SER A 749 0.39 17.95 -2.34
CA SER A 749 1.19 16.98 -3.09
C SER A 749 1.04 15.59 -2.49
N TRP A 750 1.40 14.56 -3.25
CA TRP A 750 1.61 13.21 -2.69
C TRP A 750 3.10 12.80 -2.71
N ASN A 751 4.00 13.75 -2.99
CA ASN A 751 5.44 13.49 -3.01
C ASN A 751 6.03 13.58 -1.59
N TYR A 752 5.59 12.68 -0.71
CA TYR A 752 5.98 12.66 0.71
C TYR A 752 7.51 12.68 0.93
N GLU A 753 8.25 12.01 0.03
CA GLU A 753 9.70 11.94 0.08
C GLU A 753 10.34 13.33 -0.08
N ARG A 754 9.86 14.12 -1.05
CA ARG A 754 10.42 15.45 -1.35
C ARG A 754 9.73 16.60 -0.61
N CYS A 755 8.62 16.32 0.05
CA CYS A 755 7.88 17.30 0.84
C CYS A 755 8.21 17.22 2.34
N SER A 756 9.29 16.55 2.74
CA SER A 756 9.69 16.48 4.16
C SER A 756 10.12 17.86 4.67
N LEU A 757 9.66 18.23 5.87
CA LEU A 757 9.89 19.55 6.44
C LEU A 757 11.14 19.62 7.30
N VAL A 758 11.89 20.70 7.09
CA VAL A 758 12.99 21.13 7.96
C VAL A 758 12.79 22.60 8.27
N ALA A 759 12.74 22.91 9.56
CA ALA A 759 12.68 24.27 10.08
C ALA A 759 14.08 24.77 10.44
N ARG A 760 14.31 26.07 10.27
CA ARG A 760 15.53 26.78 10.66
C ARG A 760 15.19 27.78 11.76
N TYR A 761 15.97 27.78 12.83
CA TYR A 761 15.90 28.76 13.90
C TYR A 761 16.62 30.07 13.55
N GLU A 762 16.32 31.14 14.28
CA GLU A 762 16.99 32.46 14.14
C GLU A 762 18.52 32.38 14.33
N ASN A 763 19.03 31.41 15.10
CA ASN A 763 20.46 31.20 15.31
C ASN A 763 21.14 30.39 14.18
N GLY A 764 20.38 29.94 13.17
CA GLY A 764 20.85 29.16 12.03
C GLY A 764 20.79 27.63 12.19
N GLU A 765 20.59 27.11 13.40
CA GLU A 765 20.37 25.69 13.65
C GLU A 765 19.04 25.20 13.04
N VAL A 766 18.89 23.89 12.88
CA VAL A 766 17.74 23.30 12.19
C VAL A 766 17.05 22.20 12.98
N VAL A 767 15.74 22.07 12.78
CA VAL A 767 14.91 20.97 13.27
C VAL A 767 14.42 20.17 12.08
N ARG A 768 14.73 18.88 12.06
CA ARG A 768 14.37 17.96 10.97
C ARG A 768 13.26 17.05 11.46
N SER A 769 12.14 16.97 10.74
CA SER A 769 10.88 16.32 11.09
C SER A 769 9.78 17.30 11.48
N GLN A 770 8.63 17.15 10.83
CA GLN A 770 7.41 17.89 11.16
C GLN A 770 6.97 17.63 12.60
N THR A 771 7.06 16.37 13.06
CA THR A 771 6.73 16.00 14.44
C THR A 771 7.58 16.76 15.46
N LEU A 772 8.88 16.91 15.21
CA LEU A 772 9.75 17.69 16.10
C LEU A 772 9.50 19.20 16.00
N ILE A 773 9.07 19.69 14.83
CA ILE A 773 8.70 21.11 14.66
C ILE A 773 7.46 21.43 15.49
N THR A 774 6.46 20.54 15.54
CA THR A 774 5.22 20.80 16.31
C THR A 774 5.33 20.45 17.78
N ASP A 775 6.03 19.36 18.13
CA ASP A 775 5.90 18.77 19.48
C ASP A 775 7.12 18.94 20.39
N LYS A 776 8.22 19.55 19.92
CA LYS A 776 9.42 19.77 20.73
C LYS A 776 9.33 21.12 21.46
N GLY A 777 9.86 21.20 22.69
CA GLY A 777 10.15 22.49 23.32
C GLY A 777 11.32 23.18 22.62
N HIS A 778 11.08 24.30 21.96
CA HIS A 778 12.11 25.04 21.24
C HIS A 778 12.92 25.96 22.18
N THR A 779 14.22 26.08 21.91
CA THR A 779 15.11 27.02 22.61
C THR A 779 15.18 28.36 21.90
N GLU A 780 14.92 28.37 20.60
CA GLU A 780 14.89 29.57 19.76
C GLU A 780 13.62 29.59 18.92
N PHE A 781 13.24 30.77 18.43
CA PHE A 781 12.13 30.85 17.50
C PHE A 781 12.51 30.27 16.14
N ILE A 782 11.55 29.60 15.52
CA ILE A 782 11.63 29.22 14.12
C ILE A 782 11.54 30.51 13.28
N GLU A 783 12.44 30.61 12.31
CA GLU A 783 12.54 31.72 11.36
C GLU A 783 11.99 31.34 9.98
N SER A 784 12.26 30.11 9.52
CA SER A 784 11.82 29.66 8.19
C SER A 784 11.74 28.14 8.06
N GLU A 785 11.07 27.70 6.98
CA GLU A 785 10.96 26.29 6.61
C GLU A 785 11.33 26.05 5.14
N SER A 786 11.71 24.81 4.84
CA SER A 786 12.02 24.37 3.49
C SER A 786 11.78 22.87 3.29
N PHE A 787 11.44 22.52 2.06
CA PHE A 787 11.34 21.13 1.64
C PHE A 787 12.71 20.48 1.49
N HIS A 788 12.79 19.25 1.97
CA HIS A 788 13.94 18.38 1.82
C HIS A 788 13.49 17.05 1.24
N HIS A 789 14.35 16.45 0.44
CA HIS A 789 14.25 15.06 0.06
C HIS A 789 14.69 14.21 1.24
N ARG A 790 13.75 13.46 1.83
CA ARG A 790 14.06 12.54 2.90
C ARG A 790 14.48 11.20 2.34
N VAL A 791 15.73 10.86 2.62
CA VAL A 791 16.37 9.63 2.16
C VAL A 791 16.53 8.62 3.28
N GLY A 792 16.03 8.87 4.49
CA GLY A 792 16.18 7.92 5.59
C GLY A 792 15.02 7.98 6.57
N THR A 793 15.00 7.00 7.47
CA THR A 793 14.01 6.92 8.54
C THR A 793 14.44 7.73 9.77
N ASP A 794 15.73 8.02 9.97
CA ASP A 794 16.17 8.81 11.11
C ASP A 794 15.91 10.32 10.91
N THR A 795 16.18 11.12 11.95
CA THR A 795 16.06 12.59 11.92
C THR A 795 17.41 13.30 11.77
N THR A 796 18.43 12.60 11.25
CA THR A 796 19.80 13.11 11.17
C THR A 796 20.09 13.80 9.84
N GLU A 797 21.21 14.53 9.75
CA GLU A 797 21.55 15.31 8.56
C GLU A 797 21.68 14.47 7.28
N LYS A 798 22.24 13.26 7.38
CA LYS A 798 22.40 12.34 6.24
C LYS A 798 21.05 11.89 5.64
N ASP A 799 19.96 12.01 6.40
CA ASP A 799 18.64 11.55 6.00
C ASP A 799 17.84 12.61 5.24
N PHE A 800 18.33 13.85 5.15
CA PHE A 800 17.63 14.98 4.53
C PHE A 800 18.54 15.73 3.58
N ILE A 801 18.17 15.74 2.30
CA ILE A 801 18.85 16.51 1.27
C ILE A 801 18.00 17.75 0.98
N LEU A 802 18.57 18.95 1.18
CA LEU A 802 17.89 20.20 0.84
C LEU A 802 17.52 20.20 -0.64
N ILE A 803 16.29 20.59 -0.96
CA ILE A 803 15.87 20.87 -2.34
C ILE A 803 15.73 22.39 -2.49
N PRO A 804 16.70 23.07 -3.11
CA PRO A 804 16.62 24.51 -3.30
C PRO A 804 15.38 24.90 -4.11
N LEU A 805 14.82 26.06 -3.79
CA LEU A 805 13.75 26.65 -4.60
C LEU A 805 14.24 26.85 -6.05
N GLY A 806 13.44 26.42 -7.02
CA GLY A 806 13.81 26.47 -8.45
C GLY A 806 14.57 25.24 -8.96
N ASP A 807 14.95 24.30 -8.09
CA ASP A 807 15.48 22.99 -8.52
C ASP A 807 14.41 22.19 -9.29
N ALA A 808 14.83 21.44 -10.30
CA ALA A 808 13.92 20.59 -11.09
C ALA A 808 13.19 19.54 -10.23
N ASN A 809 13.76 19.17 -9.08
CA ASN A 809 13.21 18.22 -8.13
C ASN A 809 12.32 18.84 -7.06
N TYR A 810 12.18 20.18 -7.02
CA TYR A 810 11.30 20.85 -6.07
C TYR A 810 9.86 20.33 -6.23
N PRO A 811 9.18 19.90 -5.15
CA PRO A 811 7.88 19.29 -5.26
C PRO A 811 6.86 20.30 -5.83
N ARG A 812 6.00 19.82 -6.74
CA ARG A 812 4.94 20.62 -7.36
C ARG A 812 3.58 20.29 -6.74
N PRO A 813 2.67 21.28 -6.66
CA PRO A 813 1.33 21.00 -6.19
C PRO A 813 0.52 20.25 -7.25
N LEU A 814 -0.51 19.55 -6.81
CA LEU A 814 -1.47 18.90 -7.68
C LEU A 814 -2.29 19.94 -8.45
N PRO A 815 -2.61 19.70 -9.73
CA PRO A 815 -3.55 20.55 -10.47
C PRO A 815 -4.90 20.69 -9.75
N GLN A 816 -5.35 19.64 -9.06
CA GLN A 816 -6.57 19.66 -8.27
C GLN A 816 -6.49 20.57 -7.03
N ALA A 817 -5.29 20.89 -6.54
CA ALA A 817 -5.11 21.85 -5.44
C ALA A 817 -5.15 23.29 -5.94
N LEU A 818 -4.66 23.56 -7.16
CA LEU A 818 -4.64 24.91 -7.73
C LEU A 818 -6.01 25.37 -8.29
N LYS A 819 -6.80 24.43 -8.82
CA LYS A 819 -8.09 24.76 -9.44
C LYS A 819 -9.06 25.45 -8.45
N PRO A 820 -9.32 24.93 -7.24
CA PRO A 820 -10.18 25.58 -6.26
C PRO A 820 -9.81 27.02 -5.93
N LEU A 821 -8.51 27.33 -5.84
CA LEU A 821 -8.04 28.67 -5.48
C LEU A 821 -8.50 29.74 -6.49
N ASN A 822 -8.67 29.37 -7.75
CA ASN A 822 -9.13 30.28 -8.81
C ASN A 822 -10.66 30.36 -8.93
N GLU A 823 -11.37 29.36 -8.42
CA GLU A 823 -12.83 29.23 -8.55
C GLU A 823 -13.58 29.64 -7.28
N GLY A 824 -12.89 29.67 -6.13
CA GLY A 824 -13.44 30.01 -4.82
C GLY A 824 -13.98 31.44 -4.71
N GLU A 825 -14.98 31.61 -3.85
CA GLU A 825 -15.53 32.91 -3.46
C GLU A 825 -14.84 33.47 -2.20
N ILE A 826 -14.20 32.62 -1.40
CA ILE A 826 -13.41 32.99 -0.21
C ILE A 826 -12.27 31.99 0.00
N ILE A 827 -11.11 32.48 0.46
CA ILE A 827 -9.98 31.65 0.91
C ILE A 827 -9.83 31.81 2.41
N LEU A 828 -9.85 30.71 3.15
CA LEU A 828 -9.66 30.65 4.61
C LEU A 828 -8.30 30.02 4.92
N MET A 829 -7.58 30.60 5.87
CA MET A 829 -6.29 30.11 6.37
C MET A 829 -6.34 30.03 7.90
N GLY A 830 -5.85 28.94 8.49
CA GLY A 830 -5.99 28.71 9.94
C GLY A 830 -7.39 28.18 10.30
N ASN A 831 -7.69 27.76 11.53
CA ASN A 831 -7.06 28.01 12.84
C ASN A 831 -6.01 26.96 13.29
N GLY A 832 -5.38 26.26 12.34
CA GLY A 832 -4.36 25.23 12.61
C GLY A 832 -2.96 25.78 12.95
N SER A 833 -1.99 24.87 13.02
CA SER A 833 -0.57 25.19 13.21
C SER A 833 -0.04 26.10 12.08
N LEU A 834 0.73 27.11 12.46
CA LEU A 834 1.39 27.99 11.50
C LEU A 834 2.43 27.22 10.69
N TRP A 835 3.38 26.58 11.37
CA TRP A 835 4.58 26.02 10.75
C TRP A 835 4.32 24.65 10.11
N THR A 836 3.45 23.82 10.68
CA THR A 836 3.27 22.45 10.15
C THR A 836 1.99 22.22 9.38
N SER A 837 1.08 23.20 9.37
CA SER A 837 -0.20 23.11 8.65
C SER A 837 -0.35 24.18 7.57
N LEU A 838 -0.10 25.46 7.86
CA LEU A 838 -0.31 26.54 6.88
C LEU A 838 0.93 26.81 6.00
N ILE A 839 2.08 27.07 6.60
CA ILE A 839 3.33 27.34 5.88
C ILE A 839 3.69 26.24 4.87
N PRO A 840 3.50 24.94 5.15
CA PRO A 840 3.83 23.89 4.20
C PRO A 840 2.96 23.91 2.93
N VAL A 841 1.74 24.44 3.03
CA VAL A 841 0.87 24.67 1.87
C VAL A 841 1.36 25.87 1.05
N LEU A 842 1.92 26.89 1.72
CA LEU A 842 2.44 28.11 1.10
C LEU A 842 3.90 27.99 0.63
N LEU A 843 4.59 26.89 0.94
CA LEU A 843 5.92 26.57 0.40
C LEU A 843 5.91 26.39 -1.13
N TYR A 844 4.76 26.04 -1.70
CA TYR A 844 4.58 25.88 -3.14
C TYR A 844 4.38 27.25 -3.81
N PRO A 845 5.30 27.70 -4.68
CA PRO A 845 5.18 28.99 -5.35
C PRO A 845 3.84 29.16 -6.08
N GLU A 846 3.36 28.10 -6.73
CA GLU A 846 2.11 28.14 -7.50
C GLU A 846 0.88 28.35 -6.61
N VAL A 847 0.90 27.84 -5.37
CA VAL A 847 -0.16 28.09 -4.38
C VAL A 847 -0.09 29.53 -3.88
N ALA A 848 1.11 30.03 -3.56
CA ALA A 848 1.30 31.41 -3.14
C ALA A 848 0.88 32.42 -4.24
N GLU A 849 1.23 32.16 -5.50
CA GLU A 849 0.77 32.95 -6.65
C GLU A 849 -0.75 32.95 -6.77
N ALA A 850 -1.38 31.78 -6.63
CA ALA A 850 -2.83 31.66 -6.73
C ALA A 850 -3.55 32.44 -5.63
N VAL A 851 -3.05 32.41 -4.38
CA VAL A 851 -3.59 33.21 -3.27
C VAL A 851 -3.55 34.71 -3.59
N LEU A 852 -2.40 35.23 -4.03
CA LEU A 852 -2.25 36.65 -4.39
C LEU A 852 -3.14 37.02 -5.59
N ALA A 853 -3.22 36.16 -6.59
CA ALA A 853 -4.07 36.38 -7.76
C ALA A 853 -5.55 36.47 -7.37
N SER A 854 -6.01 35.58 -6.48
CA SER A 854 -7.38 35.60 -5.97
C SER A 854 -7.67 36.85 -5.14
N LYS A 855 -6.76 37.24 -4.24
CA LYS A 855 -6.89 38.50 -3.49
C LYS A 855 -6.95 39.72 -4.41
N ALA A 856 -6.14 39.76 -5.47
CA ALA A 856 -6.15 40.82 -6.48
C ALA A 856 -7.43 40.81 -7.33
N ALA A 857 -8.06 39.65 -7.52
CA ALA A 857 -9.36 39.51 -8.18
C ALA A 857 -10.56 39.91 -7.28
N GLY A 858 -10.30 40.33 -6.03
CA GLY A 858 -11.33 40.75 -5.07
C GLY A 858 -11.94 39.60 -4.28
N ILE A 859 -11.36 38.40 -4.34
CA ILE A 859 -11.75 37.27 -3.49
C ILE A 859 -11.21 37.54 -2.07
N PRO A 860 -12.06 37.50 -1.02
CA PRO A 860 -11.58 37.66 0.35
C PRO A 860 -10.64 36.50 0.73
N VAL A 861 -9.47 36.85 1.25
CA VAL A 861 -8.55 35.94 1.93
C VAL A 861 -8.59 36.25 3.42
N VAL A 862 -8.92 35.25 4.23
CA VAL A 862 -9.21 35.40 5.66
C VAL A 862 -8.26 34.53 6.47
N TYR A 863 -7.56 35.12 7.44
CA TYR A 863 -6.78 34.37 8.41
C TYR A 863 -7.55 34.24 9.72
N ILE A 864 -7.70 33.02 10.22
CA ILE A 864 -8.32 32.72 11.52
C ILE A 864 -7.19 32.47 12.52
N ALA A 865 -6.97 33.42 13.44
CA ALA A 865 -5.89 33.32 14.41
C ALA A 865 -6.11 32.17 15.40
N LYS A 866 -5.08 31.39 15.69
CA LYS A 866 -5.13 30.34 16.71
C LYS A 866 -5.26 30.97 18.11
N ILE A 867 -6.16 30.45 18.94
CA ILE A 867 -6.37 30.95 20.32
C ILE A 867 -5.39 30.28 21.28
N LYS A 868 -5.24 28.96 21.16
CA LYS A 868 -4.44 28.14 22.08
C LYS A 868 -2.94 28.35 21.86
N ALA A 869 -2.19 28.46 22.96
CA ALA A 869 -0.73 28.50 22.94
C ALA A 869 -0.15 27.30 22.17
N ASP A 870 0.96 27.54 21.46
CA ASP A 870 1.59 26.54 20.60
C ASP A 870 3.12 26.54 20.74
N LEU A 871 3.74 25.37 20.66
CA LEU A 871 5.18 25.25 20.85
C LEU A 871 5.96 25.83 19.67
N GLU A 872 5.51 25.58 18.46
CA GLU A 872 6.18 26.02 17.22
C GLU A 872 6.24 27.56 17.08
N THR A 873 5.39 28.29 17.83
CA THR A 873 5.40 29.76 17.92
C THR A 873 6.03 30.27 19.22
N SER A 874 6.65 29.40 20.00
CA SER A 874 7.20 29.69 21.33
C SER A 874 8.67 29.26 21.45
N ARG A 875 9.37 29.76 22.46
CA ARG A 875 10.69 29.27 22.88
C ARG A 875 10.80 29.20 24.41
N ASN A 876 11.90 28.64 24.91
CA ASN A 876 12.26 28.62 26.34
C ASN A 876 11.15 28.10 27.28
N VAL A 877 10.36 27.15 26.79
CA VAL A 877 9.28 26.50 27.53
C VAL A 877 9.86 25.69 28.69
N ARG A 878 9.34 25.88 29.90
CA ARG A 878 9.90 25.27 31.13
C ARG A 878 8.83 24.90 32.16
N VAL A 879 9.16 23.97 33.04
CA VAL A 879 8.34 23.69 34.24
C VAL A 879 8.78 24.61 35.37
N VAL A 880 7.82 25.17 36.11
CA VAL A 880 8.07 26.01 37.29
C VAL A 880 7.28 25.52 38.50
N ASP A 881 7.79 25.77 39.71
CA ASP A 881 7.07 25.52 40.97
C ASP A 881 6.02 26.61 41.28
N GLU A 882 5.30 26.47 42.38
CA GLU A 882 4.29 27.44 42.84
C GLU A 882 4.84 28.86 43.11
N LYS A 883 6.16 29.02 43.19
CA LYS A 883 6.86 30.29 43.38
C LYS A 883 7.43 30.84 42.07
N GLY A 884 7.24 30.13 40.95
CA GLY A 884 7.78 30.50 39.64
C GLY A 884 9.25 30.11 39.43
N ASN A 885 9.85 29.31 40.33
CA ASN A 885 11.22 28.85 40.16
C ASN A 885 11.26 27.73 39.11
N PRO A 886 12.18 27.79 38.13
CA PRO A 886 12.36 26.70 37.17
C PRO A 886 12.73 25.38 37.86
N VAL A 887 12.15 24.30 37.36
CA VAL A 887 12.43 22.92 37.78
C VAL A 887 13.24 22.26 36.67
N ALA A 888 14.48 21.87 36.96
CA ALA A 888 15.42 21.37 35.95
C ALA A 888 15.49 19.84 35.89
N ALA A 889 15.18 19.15 37.00
CA ALA A 889 15.24 17.70 37.10
C ALA A 889 13.97 17.11 37.74
N ALA A 890 13.59 15.89 37.32
CA ALA A 890 12.37 15.22 37.80
C ALA A 890 12.41 14.89 39.30
N GLU A 891 13.62 14.77 39.86
CA GLU A 891 13.88 14.54 41.28
C GLU A 891 13.54 15.76 42.16
N GLU A 892 13.46 16.96 41.58
CA GLU A 892 13.06 18.19 42.28
C GLU A 892 11.54 18.28 42.48
N ILE A 893 10.77 17.36 41.87
CA ILE A 893 9.31 17.32 41.94
C ILE A 893 8.85 16.51 43.14
N ALA A 894 8.20 17.18 44.10
CA ALA A 894 7.73 16.61 45.36
C ALA A 894 6.21 16.59 45.47
N GLU A 895 5.67 15.57 46.14
CA GLU A 895 4.24 15.49 46.47
C GLU A 895 3.79 16.66 47.34
N GLY A 896 2.56 17.14 47.12
CA GLY A 896 1.98 18.27 47.85
C GLY A 896 2.39 19.67 47.35
N ARG A 897 3.26 19.76 46.33
CA ARG A 897 3.63 21.01 45.63
C ARG A 897 2.88 21.15 44.30
N GLN A 898 2.81 22.36 43.76
CA GLN A 898 2.11 22.63 42.50
C GLN A 898 3.13 23.07 41.45
N TYR A 899 2.99 22.52 40.25
CA TYR A 899 3.90 22.77 39.14
C TYR A 899 3.13 23.26 37.94
N TYR A 900 3.75 24.10 37.11
CA TYR A 900 3.12 24.72 35.96
C TYR A 900 4.04 24.65 34.76
N LEU A 901 3.47 24.47 33.57
CA LEU A 901 4.18 24.78 32.33
C LEU A 901 4.18 26.30 32.16
N LYS A 902 5.36 26.91 32.08
CA LYS A 902 5.52 28.34 31.87
C LYS A 902 6.06 28.62 30.48
N ILE A 903 5.32 29.45 29.75
CA ILE A 903 5.76 30.13 28.53
C ILE A 903 5.60 31.63 28.82
N GLU A 904 6.72 32.34 28.93
CA GLU A 904 6.67 33.80 29.16
C GLU A 904 6.08 34.49 27.93
N GLU A 905 5.42 35.63 28.13
CA GLU A 905 4.80 36.38 27.02
C GLU A 905 5.84 36.77 25.94
N ARG A 906 7.03 37.20 26.36
CA ARG A 906 8.16 37.52 25.46
C ARG A 906 8.72 36.31 24.69
N ASP A 907 8.42 35.11 25.17
CA ASP A 907 8.89 33.85 24.61
C ASP A 907 7.80 33.20 23.73
N GLN A 908 6.74 33.95 23.39
CA GLN A 908 5.73 33.61 22.38
C GLN A 908 5.73 34.67 21.26
N ARG A 909 5.49 34.23 20.02
CA ARG A 909 5.32 35.14 18.87
C ARG A 909 3.97 35.84 18.95
N SER A 910 3.96 37.18 18.86
CA SER A 910 2.72 37.94 18.68
C SER A 910 2.03 37.58 17.36
N LEU A 911 0.71 37.84 17.28
CA LEU A 911 -0.05 37.63 16.06
C LEU A 911 0.51 38.46 14.89
N GLY A 912 0.90 39.71 15.13
CA GLY A 912 1.56 40.53 14.11
C GLY A 912 2.83 39.88 13.55
N SER A 913 3.67 39.29 14.42
CA SER A 913 4.87 38.56 14.00
C SER A 913 4.54 37.30 13.20
N GLN A 914 3.45 36.58 13.54
CA GLN A 914 3.02 35.39 12.79
C GLN A 914 2.53 35.75 11.38
N LEU A 915 1.75 36.83 11.24
CA LEU A 915 1.31 37.33 9.93
C LEU A 915 2.50 37.78 9.06
N GLU A 916 3.49 38.41 9.68
CA GLU A 916 4.72 38.82 9.01
C GLU A 916 5.56 37.62 8.54
N ILE A 917 5.60 36.53 9.30
CA ILE A 917 6.22 35.27 8.86
C ILE A 917 5.55 34.75 7.59
N ILE A 918 4.21 34.74 7.53
CA ILE A 918 3.47 34.32 6.32
C ILE A 918 3.86 35.20 5.12
N ARG A 919 3.89 36.52 5.32
CA ARG A 919 4.28 37.50 4.29
C ARG A 919 5.70 37.29 3.78
N GLN A 920 6.66 37.12 4.69
CA GLN A 920 8.06 36.88 4.37
C GLN A 920 8.23 35.55 3.63
N HIS A 921 7.49 34.52 4.03
CA HIS A 921 7.50 33.23 3.38
C HIS A 921 7.02 33.33 1.93
N ILE A 922 5.85 33.95 1.70
CA ILE A 922 5.30 34.19 0.37
C ILE A 922 6.29 35.02 -0.47
N SER A 923 6.87 36.07 0.11
CA SER A 923 7.85 36.91 -0.60
C SER A 923 9.07 36.10 -1.05
N ARG A 924 9.57 35.23 -0.17
CA ARG A 924 10.73 34.37 -0.43
C ARG A 924 10.46 33.34 -1.53
N VAL A 925 9.33 32.62 -1.48
CA VAL A 925 9.01 31.58 -2.48
C VAL A 925 8.69 32.16 -3.86
N LEU A 926 8.24 33.42 -3.92
CA LEU A 926 7.97 34.12 -5.17
C LEU A 926 9.16 34.95 -5.68
N GLY A 927 10.22 35.10 -4.87
CA GLY A 927 11.37 35.94 -5.21
C GLY A 927 11.03 37.42 -5.40
N LYS A 928 9.97 37.92 -4.75
CA LYS A 928 9.52 39.33 -4.81
C LYS A 928 8.97 39.79 -3.47
N GLU A 929 9.06 41.08 -3.19
CA GLU A 929 8.44 41.66 -1.99
C GLU A 929 6.91 41.71 -2.13
N VAL A 930 6.20 41.35 -1.07
CA VAL A 930 4.73 41.33 -0.99
C VAL A 930 4.31 42.00 0.32
N SER A 931 3.29 42.86 0.32
CA SER A 931 2.72 43.45 1.54
C SER A 931 1.57 42.63 2.14
N LEU A 932 1.23 42.84 3.42
CA LEU A 932 0.17 42.05 4.07
C LEU A 932 -1.20 42.21 3.41
N ASN A 933 -1.51 43.38 2.87
CA ASN A 933 -2.80 43.66 2.19
C ASN A 933 -2.89 43.07 0.77
N GLU A 934 -1.76 42.66 0.17
CA GLU A 934 -1.75 41.83 -1.04
C GLU A 934 -2.12 40.38 -0.74
N ILE A 935 -1.99 39.95 0.52
CA ILE A 935 -2.31 38.58 0.96
C ILE A 935 -3.70 38.55 1.60
N PHE A 936 -3.91 39.34 2.66
CA PHE A 936 -5.10 39.24 3.51
C PHE A 936 -6.12 40.33 3.22
N SER A 937 -7.39 39.98 3.38
CA SER A 937 -8.53 40.89 3.43
C SER A 937 -9.10 41.04 4.82
N HIS A 938 -9.13 39.94 5.59
CA HIS A 938 -9.68 39.90 6.94
C HIS A 938 -8.78 39.07 7.85
N ILE A 939 -8.70 39.46 9.13
CA ILE A 939 -8.06 38.69 10.20
C ILE A 939 -9.10 38.49 11.31
N ILE A 940 -9.42 37.24 11.64
CA ILE A 940 -10.34 36.90 12.74
C ILE A 940 -9.50 36.64 14.00
N VAL A 941 -9.83 37.32 15.10
CA VAL A 941 -9.10 37.27 16.37
C VAL A 941 -10.05 37.06 17.55
N PRO A 942 -9.61 36.40 18.64
CA PRO A 942 -10.42 36.28 19.84
C PRO A 942 -10.35 37.57 20.68
N GLN A 943 -11.48 37.98 21.26
CA GLN A 943 -11.55 39.08 22.21
C GLN A 943 -11.74 38.53 23.62
N LEU A 944 -10.62 38.25 24.30
CA LEU A 944 -10.60 37.75 25.68
C LEU A 944 -10.37 38.89 26.68
N SER A 945 -11.06 38.85 27.81
CA SER A 945 -10.83 39.74 28.94
C SER A 945 -9.48 39.45 29.62
N GLU A 946 -8.90 40.49 30.24
CA GLU A 946 -7.62 40.35 30.99
C GLU A 946 -7.72 39.29 32.10
N SER A 947 -8.89 39.19 32.75
CA SER A 947 -9.16 38.15 33.76
C SER A 947 -9.08 36.75 33.18
N THR A 948 -9.69 36.52 32.02
CA THR A 948 -9.73 35.22 31.35
C THR A 948 -8.34 34.80 30.86
N VAL A 949 -7.58 35.76 30.31
CA VAL A 949 -6.18 35.51 29.92
C VAL A 949 -5.31 35.13 31.12
N ALA A 950 -5.42 35.85 32.24
CA ALA A 950 -4.70 35.53 33.46
C ALA A 950 -5.04 34.13 34.00
N GLU A 951 -6.31 33.72 33.90
CA GLU A 951 -6.79 32.39 34.33
C GLU A 951 -6.29 31.24 33.44
N LEU A 952 -5.94 31.53 32.18
CA LEU A 952 -5.48 30.54 31.20
C LEU A 952 -3.96 30.38 31.21
N HIS A 953 -3.19 31.34 31.74
CA HIS A 953 -1.72 31.29 31.73
C HIS A 953 -1.07 30.35 32.77
N ASN A 954 -1.74 30.07 33.89
CA ASN A 954 -1.16 29.28 35.00
C ASN A 954 -1.92 27.97 35.21
N VAL A 955 -1.70 26.99 34.32
CA VAL A 955 -2.39 25.71 34.42
C VAL A 955 -1.57 24.69 35.19
N PRO A 956 -2.07 24.18 36.34
CA PRO A 956 -1.31 23.23 37.15
C PRO A 956 -1.15 21.89 36.43
N LEU A 957 0.04 21.32 36.57
CA LEU A 957 0.43 20.00 36.13
C LEU A 957 0.30 19.04 37.33
N SER A 958 -0.21 17.84 37.07
CA SER A 958 -0.06 16.74 38.02
C SER A 958 1.42 16.41 38.22
N ILE A 959 1.76 15.78 39.34
CA ILE A 959 3.13 15.35 39.65
C ILE A 959 3.72 14.48 38.53
N THR A 960 2.90 13.59 37.96
CA THR A 960 3.31 12.73 36.83
C THR A 960 3.57 13.55 35.58
N GLU A 961 2.65 14.44 35.20
CA GLU A 961 2.81 15.30 34.02
C GLU A 961 4.05 16.19 34.15
N ALA A 962 4.29 16.77 35.33
CA ALA A 962 5.46 17.61 35.58
C ALA A 962 6.77 16.83 35.42
N LYS A 963 6.87 15.60 35.94
CA LYS A 963 8.06 14.76 35.80
C LYS A 963 8.32 14.37 34.34
N GLU A 964 7.30 13.86 33.67
CA GLU A 964 7.39 13.47 32.25
C GLU A 964 7.81 14.65 31.36
N LEU A 965 7.28 15.83 31.65
CA LEU A 965 7.55 17.04 30.90
C LEU A 965 8.97 17.57 31.12
N VAL A 966 9.48 17.59 32.36
CA VAL A 966 10.87 17.97 32.64
C VAL A 966 11.84 17.05 31.90
N GLU A 967 11.62 15.73 31.96
CA GLU A 967 12.43 14.76 31.23
C GLU A 967 12.36 14.94 29.72
N ALA A 968 11.15 15.18 29.17
CA ALA A 968 10.95 15.38 27.75
C ALA A 968 11.65 16.64 27.24
N LEU A 969 11.58 17.76 27.98
CA LEU A 969 12.26 19.00 27.67
C LEU A 969 13.79 18.83 27.73
N ALA A 970 14.31 18.20 28.79
CA ALA A 970 15.74 17.97 28.96
C ALA A 970 16.33 17.08 27.85
N GLN A 971 15.56 16.11 27.35
CA GLN A 971 15.98 15.18 26.30
C GLN A 971 15.61 15.65 24.89
N GLY A 972 14.91 16.78 24.74
CA GLY A 972 14.42 17.29 23.45
C GLY A 972 13.47 16.34 22.72
N LYS A 973 12.69 15.54 23.46
CA LYS A 973 11.76 14.54 22.91
C LYS A 973 10.49 15.20 22.35
N ALA A 974 9.86 14.52 21.39
CA ALA A 974 8.51 14.85 20.91
C ALA A 974 7.44 14.59 22.01
N GLN A 975 6.21 15.01 21.74
CA GLN A 975 5.01 14.97 22.59
C GLN A 975 4.95 15.96 23.77
N VAL A 976 5.62 17.10 23.69
CA VAL A 976 5.48 18.17 24.70
C VAL A 976 4.15 18.94 24.52
N SER A 977 3.68 19.05 23.27
CA SER A 977 2.49 19.84 22.89
C SER A 977 1.20 19.44 23.64
N LYS A 978 1.05 18.17 24.01
CA LYS A 978 -0.12 17.66 24.75
C LYS A 978 -0.25 18.23 26.17
N TYR A 979 0.85 18.70 26.76
CA TYR A 979 0.86 19.34 28.08
C TYR A 979 0.67 20.86 27.99
N VAL A 980 0.73 21.44 26.78
CA VAL A 980 0.52 22.88 26.58
C VAL A 980 -0.94 23.21 26.82
N LYS A 981 -1.15 24.01 27.86
CA LYS A 981 -2.43 24.61 28.23
C LYS A 981 -2.21 26.12 28.33
N GLY A 982 -3.16 26.91 27.85
CA GLY A 982 -3.08 28.37 27.81
C GLY A 982 -3.36 28.98 26.44
N VAL A 983 -3.13 30.29 26.33
CA VAL A 983 -3.51 31.12 25.19
C VAL A 983 -2.29 31.78 24.53
N GLN A 984 -2.43 32.04 23.23
CA GLN A 984 -1.52 32.91 22.48
C GLN A 984 -1.57 34.33 23.05
N PRO A 985 -0.51 35.15 22.84
CA PRO A 985 -0.52 36.55 23.25
C PRO A 985 -1.71 37.32 22.69
N LEU A 986 -2.27 38.23 23.50
CA LEU A 986 -3.36 39.10 23.08
C LEU A 986 -2.94 39.98 21.89
N PHE A 987 -3.89 40.24 21.00
CA PHE A 987 -3.67 41.13 19.87
C PHE A 987 -3.63 42.59 20.34
N ILE A 988 -2.43 43.13 20.48
CA ILE A 988 -2.18 44.47 21.01
C ILE A 988 -2.66 45.58 20.06
N ASN A 989 -3.17 46.68 20.63
CA ASN A 989 -3.79 47.79 19.90
C ASN A 989 -2.86 48.42 18.83
N ASP A 990 -1.56 48.50 19.11
CA ASP A 990 -0.59 49.05 18.14
C ASP A 990 -0.42 48.15 16.92
N GLU A 991 -0.44 46.81 17.09
CA GLU A 991 -0.42 45.87 15.97
C GLU A 991 -1.72 45.93 15.16
N ARG A 992 -2.87 46.00 15.86
CA ARG A 992 -4.17 46.21 15.23
C ARG A 992 -4.17 47.44 14.34
N ALA A 993 -3.77 48.59 14.87
CA ALA A 993 -3.75 49.84 14.11
C ALA A 993 -2.86 49.75 12.87
N ARG A 994 -1.71 49.06 12.95
CA ARG A 994 -0.80 48.84 11.80
C ARG A 994 -1.38 47.92 10.73
N ILE A 995 -2.15 46.90 11.11
CA ILE A 995 -2.80 45.98 10.19
C ILE A 995 -4.01 46.66 9.51
N GLU A 996 -4.84 47.35 10.30
CA GLU A 996 -5.99 48.10 9.79
C GLU A 996 -5.57 49.26 8.87
N ALA A 997 -4.44 49.94 9.16
CA ALA A 997 -3.89 51.00 8.31
C ALA A 997 -3.49 50.51 6.90
N GLN A 998 -3.26 49.21 6.72
CA GLN A 998 -2.99 48.60 5.41
C GLN A 998 -4.27 48.24 4.62
N GLY A 999 -5.45 48.50 5.20
CA GLY A 999 -6.75 48.20 4.61
C GLY A 999 -7.26 46.78 4.89
N ILE A 1000 -6.67 46.09 5.88
CA ILE A 1000 -7.07 44.75 6.30
C ILE A 1000 -8.10 44.86 7.42
N LYS A 1001 -9.23 44.17 7.31
CA LYS A 1001 -10.31 44.22 8.31
C LYS A 1001 -10.03 43.25 9.45
N VAL A 1002 -9.98 43.74 10.69
CA VAL A 1002 -9.91 42.86 11.87
C VAL A 1002 -11.33 42.56 12.35
N VAL A 1003 -11.64 41.29 12.57
CA VAL A 1003 -12.95 40.81 13.03
C VAL A 1003 -12.77 40.16 14.40
N ASP A 1004 -13.42 40.74 15.40
CA ASP A 1004 -13.38 40.25 16.77
C ASP A 1004 -14.42 39.15 17.01
N VAL A 1005 -14.00 38.05 17.63
CA VAL A 1005 -14.90 37.05 18.19
C VAL A 1005 -15.07 37.33 19.68
N PRO A 1006 -16.28 37.73 20.14
CA PRO A 1006 -16.53 38.02 21.54
C PRO A 1006 -16.28 36.81 22.44
N GLU A 1007 -15.85 37.03 23.69
CA GLU A 1007 -15.52 35.99 24.66
C GLU A 1007 -16.64 34.96 24.87
N GLN A 1008 -17.91 35.37 24.79
CA GLN A 1008 -19.07 34.46 24.93
C GLN A 1008 -19.12 33.38 23.84
N HIS A 1009 -18.45 33.60 22.71
CA HIS A 1009 -18.32 32.66 21.59
C HIS A 1009 -16.97 31.94 21.60
N ILE A 1010 -16.30 31.91 22.76
CA ILE A 1010 -15.08 31.14 23.01
C ILE A 1010 -15.43 30.03 24.00
N THR A 1011 -15.34 28.78 23.56
CA THR A 1011 -15.64 27.58 24.35
C THR A 1011 -14.38 27.03 25.02
N GLY A 1012 -14.52 26.14 26.00
CA GLY A 1012 -13.38 25.44 26.62
C GLY A 1012 -12.49 26.30 27.54
N ILE A 1013 -12.94 27.49 27.93
CA ILE A 1013 -12.24 28.38 28.88
C ILE A 1013 -12.08 27.69 30.24
N ASP A 1014 -13.16 27.11 30.77
CA ASP A 1014 -13.17 26.41 32.07
C ASP A 1014 -12.19 25.21 32.08
N GLU A 1015 -12.10 24.52 30.95
CA GLU A 1015 -11.23 23.36 30.74
C GLU A 1015 -9.77 23.74 30.43
N LYS A 1016 -9.46 25.05 30.41
CA LYS A 1016 -8.15 25.60 30.06
C LYS A 1016 -7.66 25.22 28.66
N SER A 1017 -8.60 25.03 27.74
CA SER A 1017 -8.37 24.67 26.34
C SER A 1017 -9.32 25.46 25.42
N PRO A 1018 -9.11 26.78 25.29
CA PRO A 1018 -10.04 27.66 24.60
C PRO A 1018 -10.07 27.38 23.09
N ASN A 1019 -11.29 27.36 22.53
CA ASN A 1019 -11.55 27.21 21.10
C ASN A 1019 -12.64 28.19 20.67
N TYR A 1020 -12.69 28.53 19.38
CA TYR A 1020 -13.84 29.27 18.86
C TYR A 1020 -15.08 28.39 18.90
N GLU A 1021 -16.24 28.99 19.13
CA GLU A 1021 -17.53 28.40 18.78
C GLU A 1021 -17.62 28.30 17.25
N ASN A 1022 -17.66 27.07 16.73
CA ASN A 1022 -17.61 26.82 15.29
C ASN A 1022 -18.82 27.39 14.55
N GLU A 1023 -20.00 27.38 15.19
CA GLU A 1023 -21.23 27.95 14.67
C GLU A 1023 -21.08 29.45 14.41
N TYR A 1024 -20.47 30.17 15.35
CA TYR A 1024 -20.25 31.61 15.23
C TYR A 1024 -19.20 31.94 14.15
N LEU A 1025 -18.15 31.12 14.03
CA LEU A 1025 -17.19 31.25 12.93
C LEU A 1025 -17.86 31.05 11.56
N ALA A 1026 -18.79 30.09 11.45
CA ALA A 1026 -19.54 29.86 10.21
C ALA A 1026 -20.37 31.10 9.84
N GLU A 1027 -21.03 31.73 10.81
CA GLU A 1027 -21.81 32.98 10.61
C GLU A 1027 -20.92 34.14 10.15
N ILE A 1028 -19.71 34.29 10.71
CA ILE A 1028 -18.75 35.31 10.26
C ILE A 1028 -18.35 35.06 8.80
N VAL A 1029 -18.00 33.81 8.46
CA VAL A 1029 -17.59 33.43 7.10
C VAL A 1029 -18.73 33.66 6.11
N GLU A 1030 -19.95 33.29 6.45
CA GLU A 1030 -21.14 33.54 5.64
C GLU A 1030 -21.43 35.05 5.49
N GLY A 1031 -21.22 35.84 6.55
CA GLY A 1031 -21.31 37.30 6.51
C GLY A 1031 -20.27 37.96 5.60
N ILE A 1032 -19.08 37.37 5.47
CA ILE A 1032 -18.05 37.83 4.51
C ILE A 1032 -18.44 37.45 3.08
N LEU A 1033 -18.97 36.24 2.87
CA LEU A 1033 -19.45 35.76 1.58
C LEU A 1033 -20.65 36.55 1.03
N SER A 1034 -21.55 37.01 1.90
CA SER A 1034 -22.83 37.65 1.53
C SER A 1034 -22.75 39.15 1.26
N LYS A 1035 -21.63 39.83 1.56
CA LYS A 1035 -21.49 41.27 1.26
C LYS A 1035 -21.45 41.50 -0.26
N PRO A 1036 -22.32 42.36 -0.83
CA PRO A 1036 -22.29 42.66 -2.25
C PRO A 1036 -20.94 43.30 -2.60
N LYS A 1037 -20.35 42.92 -3.75
CA LYS A 1037 -19.28 43.69 -4.39
C LYS A 1037 -19.76 45.14 -4.47
N GLU A 1038 -19.09 46.06 -3.77
CA GLU A 1038 -19.45 47.48 -3.76
C GLU A 1038 -19.66 47.99 -5.19
N GLN A 1039 -20.81 48.63 -5.38
CA GLN A 1039 -21.38 49.04 -6.66
C GLN A 1039 -20.51 50.08 -7.37
N GLY A 1040 -20.05 49.74 -8.56
CA GLY A 1040 -20.00 50.69 -9.67
C GLY A 1040 -21.40 50.77 -10.29
N THR A 1041 -21.92 51.98 -10.39
CA THR A 1041 -23.28 52.36 -10.79
C THR A 1041 -23.76 51.76 -12.13
N SER A 1042 -24.97 51.17 -12.10
CA SER A 1042 -26.17 51.49 -12.89
C SER A 1042 -26.97 50.22 -13.23
N GLU A 1043 -28.28 50.41 -13.14
CA GLU A 1043 -29.38 49.43 -13.18
C GLU A 1043 -29.45 48.66 -14.52
N GLU A 1044 -29.75 47.36 -14.45
CA GLU A 1044 -30.80 46.71 -15.26
C GLU A 1044 -31.08 45.29 -14.72
N GLU A 1045 -32.37 44.98 -14.61
CA GLU A 1045 -32.97 43.76 -14.04
C GLU A 1045 -32.80 42.51 -14.93
N ASP A 1046 -32.80 41.35 -14.26
CA ASP A 1046 -33.22 40.03 -14.73
C ASP A 1046 -32.69 39.49 -16.07
N SER A 1047 -31.57 38.76 -16.00
CA SER A 1047 -31.46 37.41 -16.61
C SER A 1047 -30.21 36.68 -16.10
N ALA A 1048 -30.31 35.36 -15.95
CA ALA A 1048 -29.32 34.44 -15.40
C ALA A 1048 -27.85 34.78 -15.81
N PRO A 1049 -26.88 34.77 -14.89
CA PRO A 1049 -25.53 35.19 -15.25
C PRO A 1049 -24.77 34.09 -15.99
N ALA A 1050 -24.72 34.22 -17.31
CA ALA A 1050 -23.71 33.59 -18.16
C ALA A 1050 -22.34 34.27 -17.93
N TYR A 1051 -21.63 33.97 -16.83
CA TYR A 1051 -20.26 34.44 -16.65
C TYR A 1051 -19.25 33.50 -17.33
N ARG A 1052 -19.07 33.68 -18.64
CA ARG A 1052 -17.76 33.45 -19.29
C ARG A 1052 -16.99 34.77 -19.25
N LYS A 1053 -16.17 35.00 -18.22
CA LYS A 1053 -15.11 36.02 -18.33
C LYS A 1053 -13.93 35.39 -19.06
N GLU A 1054 -13.65 35.90 -20.26
CA GLU A 1054 -12.38 35.59 -20.93
C GLU A 1054 -11.21 36.02 -20.03
N LEU A 1055 -10.27 35.11 -19.83
CA LEU A 1055 -8.98 35.36 -19.18
C LEU A 1055 -8.34 36.63 -19.77
N THR A 1056 -7.81 37.53 -18.92
CA THR A 1056 -7.02 38.69 -19.38
C THR A 1056 -5.81 38.22 -20.22
N PRO A 1057 -5.23 39.03 -21.11
CA PRO A 1057 -4.05 38.63 -21.90
C PRO A 1057 -2.88 38.13 -21.05
N LYS A 1058 -2.68 38.71 -19.85
CA LYS A 1058 -1.69 38.24 -18.86
C LYS A 1058 -2.08 36.88 -18.25
N GLN A 1059 -3.36 36.63 -17.99
CA GLN A 1059 -3.84 35.34 -17.53
C GLN A 1059 -3.83 34.28 -18.64
N LYS A 1060 -4.13 34.64 -19.90
CA LYS A 1060 -3.97 33.78 -21.08
C LYS A 1060 -2.49 33.42 -21.28
N GLU A 1061 -1.57 34.35 -21.06
CA GLU A 1061 -0.12 34.11 -21.12
C GLU A 1061 0.38 33.22 -19.96
N ALA A 1062 -0.12 33.42 -18.73
CA ALA A 1062 0.20 32.56 -17.58
C ALA A 1062 -0.38 31.15 -17.74
N HIS A 1063 -1.64 31.02 -18.18
CA HIS A 1063 -2.26 29.73 -18.53
C HIS A 1063 -1.53 29.05 -19.69
N ARG A 1064 -1.09 29.82 -20.69
CA ARG A 1064 -0.34 29.31 -21.83
C ARG A 1064 1.03 28.79 -21.40
N ARG A 1065 1.77 29.51 -20.55
CA ARG A 1065 3.05 29.05 -19.97
C ARG A 1065 2.91 27.80 -19.10
N LEU A 1066 1.84 27.70 -18.30
CA LEU A 1066 1.51 26.51 -17.49
C LEU A 1066 1.05 25.31 -18.35
N SER A 1067 0.39 25.57 -19.50
CA SER A 1067 0.00 24.53 -20.46
C SER A 1067 1.14 24.08 -21.37
N GLU A 1068 2.11 24.97 -21.64
CA GLU A 1068 3.29 24.70 -22.47
C GLU A 1068 4.38 23.95 -21.67
N SER A 1069 4.45 24.11 -20.34
CA SER A 1069 5.37 23.34 -19.46
C SER A 1069 4.95 21.89 -19.18
N ASN A 1070 3.78 21.47 -19.69
CA ASN A 1070 3.24 20.10 -19.57
C ASN A 1070 3.11 19.39 -20.93
N ARG A 1071 3.69 19.94 -22.00
CA ARG A 1071 4.00 19.13 -23.18
C ARG A 1071 5.36 18.46 -22.93
N PRO A 1072 5.56 17.17 -23.25
CA PRO A 1072 6.92 16.70 -23.49
C PRO A 1072 7.51 17.67 -24.52
N GLU A 1073 8.69 18.24 -24.24
CA GLU A 1073 9.34 19.15 -25.16
C GLU A 1073 9.31 18.51 -26.55
N SER A 1074 8.52 19.08 -27.46
CA SER A 1074 8.78 18.87 -28.87
C SER A 1074 10.14 19.50 -29.07
N ILE A 1075 11.17 18.66 -29.22
CA ILE A 1075 12.49 19.09 -29.68
C ILE A 1075 12.22 19.93 -30.93
N GLY A 1076 12.35 21.25 -30.80
CA GLY A 1076 12.32 22.14 -31.95
C GLY A 1076 13.35 21.62 -32.94
N ALA A 1077 12.98 21.50 -34.21
CA ALA A 1077 13.79 20.88 -35.24
C ALA A 1077 15.27 21.30 -35.15
N VAL A 1078 16.10 20.44 -34.58
CA VAL A 1078 17.55 20.62 -34.61
C VAL A 1078 17.97 20.25 -36.03
N SER A 1079 18.54 21.21 -36.76
CA SER A 1079 19.18 20.92 -38.04
C SER A 1079 20.20 19.80 -37.84
N ILE A 1080 20.12 18.75 -38.65
CA ILE A 1080 21.02 17.57 -38.63
C ILE A 1080 22.51 17.97 -38.65
N SER A 1081 22.83 19.20 -39.07
CA SER A 1081 24.16 19.79 -39.04
C SER A 1081 24.74 20.12 -37.66
N GLN A 1082 24.00 19.97 -36.55
CA GLN A 1082 24.46 20.35 -35.19
C GLN A 1082 24.65 19.18 -34.21
N LEU A 1083 24.47 17.93 -34.63
CA LEU A 1083 24.76 16.76 -33.79
C LEU A 1083 26.24 16.32 -33.96
N PRO A 1084 26.96 15.99 -32.87
CA PRO A 1084 28.32 15.46 -32.97
C PRO A 1084 28.32 14.13 -33.72
N SER A 1085 29.21 14.03 -34.71
CA SER A 1085 29.31 12.93 -35.66
C SER A 1085 29.61 11.59 -34.97
N TYR A 1086 28.62 10.69 -34.88
CA TYR A 1086 28.83 9.26 -34.61
C TYR A 1086 28.55 8.44 -35.89
N PRO A 1087 29.55 7.75 -36.47
CA PRO A 1087 29.44 7.13 -37.80
C PRO A 1087 28.49 5.92 -37.90
N ALA A 1088 28.08 5.31 -36.79
CA ALA A 1088 27.39 4.01 -36.80
C ALA A 1088 25.85 4.08 -36.98
N ALA A 1089 25.22 5.22 -36.72
CA ALA A 1089 23.75 5.33 -36.73
C ALA A 1089 23.14 5.73 -38.11
N LEU A 1090 23.96 6.20 -39.05
CA LEU A 1090 23.46 6.78 -40.31
C LEU A 1090 23.11 5.74 -41.39
N ALA A 1091 23.61 4.51 -41.30
CA ALA A 1091 23.37 3.46 -42.28
C ALA A 1091 21.97 2.80 -42.12
N THR A 1092 21.53 2.62 -40.87
CA THR A 1092 20.23 1.99 -40.55
C THR A 1092 19.04 2.89 -40.88
N ILE A 1093 19.20 4.21 -40.69
CA ILE A 1093 18.12 5.18 -40.91
C ILE A 1093 17.84 5.42 -42.41
N LYS A 1094 18.85 5.28 -43.29
CA LYS A 1094 18.67 5.42 -44.75
C LYS A 1094 17.93 4.25 -45.41
N ALA A 1095 17.83 3.08 -44.76
CA ALA A 1095 17.18 1.91 -45.33
C ALA A 1095 15.64 1.89 -45.17
N LEU A 1096 15.09 2.71 -44.28
CA LEU A 1096 13.69 2.58 -43.84
C LEU A 1096 12.67 3.50 -44.54
N GLY A 1097 13.09 4.32 -45.51
CA GLY A 1097 12.21 4.99 -46.48
C GLY A 1097 11.29 6.11 -45.95
N SER A 1098 10.65 5.94 -44.80
CA SER A 1098 9.90 6.93 -44.01
C SER A 1098 9.30 6.24 -42.78
N ILE A 1099 9.32 6.89 -41.61
CA ILE A 1099 8.56 6.49 -40.42
C ILE A 1099 7.57 7.61 -40.08
N THR A 1100 6.30 7.29 -39.90
CA THR A 1100 5.27 8.19 -39.37
C THR A 1100 4.97 7.75 -37.94
N ILE A 1101 5.05 8.67 -36.97
CA ILE A 1101 4.73 8.42 -35.57
C ILE A 1101 3.44 9.19 -35.25
N GLU A 1102 2.36 8.48 -34.95
CA GLU A 1102 1.15 9.04 -34.33
C GLU A 1102 1.05 8.55 -32.86
N GLY A 1103 0.52 9.40 -31.99
CA GLY A 1103 0.74 9.41 -30.54
C GLY A 1103 0.19 8.22 -29.72
N TYR A 1104 0.76 8.12 -28.51
CA TYR A 1104 0.39 7.31 -27.33
C TYR A 1104 -0.63 6.18 -27.54
N GLY A 1105 -0.11 4.99 -27.84
CA GLY A 1105 -0.82 3.72 -27.65
C GLY A 1105 -0.10 2.57 -28.33
N ARG A 1106 0.64 1.76 -27.55
CA ARG A 1106 1.32 0.50 -27.93
C ARG A 1106 2.30 0.57 -29.12
N LEU A 1107 3.55 0.23 -28.85
CA LEU A 1107 4.44 -0.33 -29.89
C LEU A 1107 4.16 -1.83 -29.95
N GLU A 1108 3.70 -2.33 -31.11
CA GLU A 1108 3.89 -3.72 -31.53
C GLU A 1108 5.10 -3.81 -32.46
#